data_AF-A0A1W1CLD3-F1
#
_entry.id   AF-A0A1W1CLD3-F1
#
_cell.length_a   1.000
_cell.length_b   1.000
_cell.length_c   1.000
_cell.angle_alpha   90.00
_cell.angle_beta   90.00
_cell.angle_gamma   90.00
#
_symmetry.space_group_name_H-M   'P 1'
#
loop_
_entity.id
_entity.type
_entity.pdbx_description
1 polymer ?
#
loop_
_entity_poly.entity_id
_entity_poly.type
_entity_poly.pdbx_seq_one_letter_code
_entity_poly.pdbx_strand_id
1 'polypeptide(L)'
;MNDTYTNRLKTYTLLFSILMFLLPSSILADTPKNLAVFYTLDGNVEAKYNKIVAEELPKIGFNSADPHHRVNDQYKTKYGSTTLDVLSFLPVVNDNNVMPLFNIDPRLAGFSPFNMLIDKKLDENVTHVGHLTPEAILDIIGISDKEVREKFIASFKPLDKLLDKEFGADKKSYKTYTKLSKDNMLNFEYTFKRPDDIDDFIDDFQNKFEMSFINKKYLIAGFHDFKSTDEGEEALEEFDIFWAYSLCHLGYSYNMFDKKGARPDAGLFAPCTMYMYVRKGTNTLVVGMPKLVNIMDTLGVKEPSRVALVKKLDKEIPEILTAFGMKAVTNVNPLKEKPQEKFNPSAIAVALAKTTEKVLEPKKEVLAKKAEKKEEPKVEKSTSPKNIVKIVIPKVPTVVNTPKPIELKVDGESKDEENLVNRSIKFSKRVPPNYLTSAERYAKNGKGSTLSTSKVMVGEADKGRISAYLRADLIDKKTAIEKLKNAGFEVLASVPLDKKKKLISIVFTNAELKKMASKTNRGFIGTLRLLIDPKNKQISITNPVYLAKAMLQNDFDEKQAKDILSKLIKEFPKARNSMDKVKYSLLPNYQFMKGMPFYKDMEVVARGDDLLDKLKKKKNKKKVLFQLKLANGSTLIGVKLSKRTSKFPKRIGTNNAGMLPYPILIENGEAKIMEPKYYLSLMYPQLTMEEFMTIATVPGAIIKDCAKVFR
;
A
#
# COMPACT_ATOMS: atom_id res chain seq x y z
N MET A 1 32.58 -39.68 89.19
CA MET A 1 31.15 -39.51 88.84
C MET A 1 31.00 -38.07 88.39
N ASN A 2 30.70 -37.76 87.12
CA ASN A 2 29.51 -38.17 86.35
C ASN A 2 28.23 -37.64 87.02
N ASP A 3 27.31 -36.96 86.34
CA ASP A 3 27.22 -36.54 84.94
C ASP A 3 26.33 -35.29 84.85
N THR A 4 26.75 -34.22 84.17
CA THR A 4 25.81 -33.13 83.73
C THR A 4 26.37 -32.15 82.69
N TYR A 5 27.31 -32.56 81.83
CA TYR A 5 27.86 -31.71 80.74
C TYR A 5 27.51 -32.20 79.32
N THR A 6 26.38 -32.91 79.17
CA THR A 6 26.04 -33.64 77.94
C THR A 6 24.61 -33.43 77.41
N ASN A 7 23.88 -32.39 77.85
CA ASN A 7 22.48 -32.17 77.39
C ASN A 7 22.03 -30.72 77.07
N ARG A 8 22.95 -29.78 76.86
CA ARG A 8 22.63 -28.43 76.30
C ARG A 8 23.28 -28.11 74.95
N LEU A 9 23.99 -29.06 74.34
CA LEU A 9 24.69 -28.87 73.06
C LEU A 9 24.09 -29.64 71.86
N LYS A 10 22.92 -30.28 72.01
CA LYS A 10 22.23 -31.00 70.92
C LYS A 10 20.97 -30.30 70.38
N THR A 11 20.41 -29.33 71.09
CA THR A 11 19.20 -28.60 70.65
C THR A 11 19.51 -27.42 69.72
N TYR A 12 20.73 -26.87 69.76
CA TYR A 12 21.14 -25.76 68.87
C TYR A 12 21.71 -26.22 67.52
N THR A 13 22.23 -27.45 67.42
CA THR A 13 22.80 -27.99 66.17
C THR A 13 21.74 -28.39 65.15
N LEU A 14 20.53 -28.76 65.60
CA LEU A 14 19.43 -29.16 64.71
C LEU A 14 18.66 -27.96 64.13
N LEU A 15 18.62 -26.82 64.85
CA LEU A 15 17.99 -25.58 64.37
C LEU A 15 18.88 -24.76 63.43
N PHE A 16 20.20 -24.87 63.53
CA PHE A 16 21.12 -24.25 62.56
C PHE A 16 21.23 -25.02 61.23
N SER A 17 20.79 -26.28 61.18
CA SER A 17 20.84 -27.14 59.99
C SER A 17 19.63 -26.99 59.07
N ILE A 18 18.56 -26.32 59.51
CA ILE A 18 17.34 -26.07 58.72
C ILE A 18 17.23 -24.58 58.31
N LEU A 19 17.95 -23.68 58.98
CA LEU A 19 17.97 -22.24 58.66
C LEU A 19 19.08 -21.84 57.66
N MET A 20 19.49 -22.75 56.78
CA MET A 20 20.43 -22.44 55.67
C MET A 20 19.93 -22.88 54.29
N PHE A 21 18.65 -23.26 54.16
CA PHE A 21 17.97 -23.58 52.90
C PHE A 21 16.89 -22.57 52.49
N LEU A 22 16.97 -21.34 53.02
CA LEU A 22 16.23 -20.16 52.55
C LEU A 22 17.19 -19.08 52.07
N LEU A 23 18.11 -19.46 51.17
CA LEU A 23 18.58 -18.49 50.18
C LEU A 23 17.34 -18.01 49.42
N PRO A 24 17.07 -16.69 49.32
CA PRO A 24 16.05 -16.21 48.41
C PRO A 24 16.46 -16.72 47.03
N SER A 25 15.57 -17.43 46.33
CA SER A 25 15.82 -17.96 44.99
C SER A 25 16.43 -16.86 44.15
N SER A 26 17.74 -16.96 43.92
CA SER A 26 18.51 -15.91 43.27
C SER A 26 17.84 -15.66 41.94
N ILE A 27 17.38 -14.43 41.73
CA ILE A 27 16.72 -14.02 40.50
C ILE A 27 17.74 -14.23 39.39
N LEU A 28 17.66 -15.40 38.74
CA LEU A 28 18.44 -15.73 37.57
C LEU A 28 18.03 -14.71 36.51
N ALA A 29 18.87 -13.70 36.33
CA ALA A 29 18.67 -12.71 35.29
C ALA A 29 18.65 -13.45 33.96
N ASP A 30 17.54 -13.34 33.22
CA ASP A 30 17.37 -13.99 31.93
C ASP A 30 18.59 -13.71 31.04
N THR A 31 19.25 -14.77 30.56
CA THR A 31 20.48 -14.66 29.77
C THR A 31 20.19 -13.82 28.51
N PRO A 32 20.95 -12.72 28.27
CA PRO A 32 20.72 -11.88 27.10
C PRO A 32 20.79 -12.66 25.79
N LYS A 33 19.74 -12.56 24.98
CA LYS A 33 19.64 -13.15 23.65
C LYS A 33 19.91 -12.09 22.58
N ASN A 34 20.48 -12.50 21.44
CA ASN A 34 20.70 -11.60 20.31
C ASN A 34 19.37 -11.29 19.60
N LEU A 35 18.97 -10.02 19.60
CA LEU A 35 17.80 -9.46 18.91
C LEU A 35 18.07 -9.23 17.42
N ALA A 36 19.20 -8.59 17.12
CA ALA A 36 19.50 -8.05 15.81
C ALA A 36 21.00 -8.01 15.56
N VAL A 37 21.37 -8.16 14.29
CA VAL A 37 22.71 -7.90 13.76
C VAL A 37 22.76 -6.47 13.24
N PHE A 38 23.78 -5.71 13.63
CA PHE A 38 24.06 -4.37 13.10
C PHE A 38 25.51 -4.25 12.65
N TYR A 39 25.72 -3.58 11.52
CA TYR A 39 27.03 -3.09 11.09
C TYR A 39 27.03 -1.56 11.24
N THR A 40 28.08 -1.02 11.87
CA THR A 40 28.28 0.43 12.00
C THR A 40 29.41 0.84 11.06
N LEU A 41 29.09 1.71 10.10
CA LEU A 41 29.89 1.96 8.92
C LEU A 41 30.20 3.45 8.78
N ASP A 42 31.44 3.76 8.43
CA ASP A 42 31.93 5.14 8.36
C ASP A 42 31.30 5.90 7.17
N GLY A 43 30.83 7.14 7.42
CA GLY A 43 30.19 8.00 6.43
C GLY A 43 28.73 7.62 6.09
N ASN A 44 28.28 8.00 4.89
CA ASN A 44 26.98 7.64 4.33
C ASN A 44 27.16 6.52 3.30
N VAL A 45 26.61 5.33 3.58
CA VAL A 45 26.71 4.15 2.69
C VAL A 45 25.40 3.83 1.95
N GLU A 46 24.44 4.75 1.89
CA GLU A 46 23.10 4.55 1.32
C GLU A 46 23.15 3.92 -0.09
N ALA A 47 23.96 4.48 -0.99
CA ALA A 47 24.09 3.96 -2.36
C ALA A 47 24.64 2.53 -2.41
N LYS A 48 25.60 2.18 -1.54
CA LYS A 48 26.16 0.83 -1.46
C LYS A 48 25.12 -0.16 -0.92
N TYR A 49 24.38 0.21 0.13
CA TYR A 49 23.36 -0.66 0.71
C TYR A 49 22.18 -0.89 -0.23
N ASN A 50 21.67 0.17 -0.87
CA ASN A 50 20.63 0.07 -1.89
C ASN A 50 21.08 -0.86 -3.04
N LYS A 51 22.36 -0.77 -3.46
CA LYS A 51 22.93 -1.69 -4.47
C LYS A 51 22.96 -3.15 -3.99
N ILE A 52 23.42 -3.41 -2.75
CA ILE A 52 23.43 -4.77 -2.19
C ILE A 52 22.02 -5.37 -2.19
N VAL A 53 21.02 -4.59 -1.76
CA VAL A 53 19.63 -5.03 -1.70
C VAL A 53 19.00 -5.25 -3.08
N ALA A 54 19.32 -4.42 -4.07
CA ALA A 54 18.76 -4.51 -5.42
C ALA A 54 19.48 -5.52 -6.33
N GLU A 55 20.79 -5.70 -6.19
CA GLU A 55 21.63 -6.47 -7.12
C GLU A 55 22.26 -7.72 -6.51
N GLU A 56 22.69 -7.71 -5.25
CA GLU A 56 23.42 -8.82 -4.64
C GLU A 56 22.51 -9.82 -3.91
N LEU A 57 21.48 -9.35 -3.18
CA LEU A 57 20.50 -10.23 -2.53
C LEU A 57 19.79 -11.21 -3.49
N PRO A 58 19.37 -10.81 -4.71
CA PRO A 58 18.73 -11.75 -5.63
C PRO A 58 19.63 -12.92 -6.04
N LYS A 59 20.97 -12.73 -6.04
CA LYS A 59 21.95 -13.79 -6.36
C LYS A 59 21.99 -14.90 -5.29
N ILE A 60 21.57 -14.60 -4.06
CA ILE A 60 21.41 -15.56 -2.95
C ILE A 60 19.94 -15.88 -2.65
N GLY A 61 19.02 -15.57 -3.58
CA GLY A 61 17.60 -15.91 -3.52
C GLY A 61 16.73 -14.99 -2.66
N PHE A 62 17.30 -13.94 -2.05
CA PHE A 62 16.54 -12.93 -1.31
C PHE A 62 16.06 -11.83 -2.26
N ASN A 63 14.77 -11.53 -2.24
CA ASN A 63 14.16 -10.47 -3.06
C ASN A 63 13.59 -9.38 -2.15
N SER A 64 13.75 -8.12 -2.54
CA SER A 64 13.03 -7.02 -1.88
C SER A 64 11.56 -7.04 -2.31
N ALA A 65 10.64 -7.03 -1.34
CA ALA A 65 9.21 -7.11 -1.60
C ALA A 65 8.62 -5.76 -2.00
N ASP A 66 8.85 -4.72 -1.20
CA ASP A 66 8.40 -3.33 -1.40
C ASP A 66 9.36 -2.36 -0.65
N PRO A 67 10.49 -1.96 -1.25
CA PRO A 67 11.49 -1.12 -0.57
C PRO A 67 11.01 0.34 -0.42
N HIS A 68 11.27 0.91 0.76
CA HIS A 68 10.90 2.27 1.15
C HIS A 68 12.16 3.09 1.45
N HIS A 69 12.72 3.71 0.42
CA HIS A 69 13.90 4.56 0.54
C HIS A 69 13.57 5.94 1.14
N ARG A 70 14.47 6.46 1.97
CA ARG A 70 14.46 7.85 2.51
C ARG A 70 13.12 8.30 3.11
N VAL A 71 12.54 7.47 3.97
CA VAL A 71 11.25 7.74 4.63
C VAL A 71 11.32 8.99 5.53
N ASN A 72 12.50 9.32 6.05
CA ASN A 72 12.79 10.57 6.75
C ASN A 72 12.51 11.84 5.91
N ASP A 73 12.72 11.80 4.58
CA ASP A 73 12.39 12.94 3.71
C ASP A 73 10.86 13.16 3.63
N GLN A 74 10.07 12.08 3.70
CA GLN A 74 8.61 12.16 3.78
C GLN A 74 8.17 12.72 5.14
N TYR A 75 8.82 12.31 6.23
CA TYR A 75 8.56 12.86 7.56
C TYR A 75 8.89 14.36 7.62
N LYS A 76 10.06 14.78 7.13
CA LYS A 76 10.46 16.19 7.01
C LYS A 76 9.43 16.99 6.22
N THR A 77 8.98 16.47 5.08
CA THR A 77 7.98 17.11 4.22
C THR A 77 6.60 17.24 4.90
N LYS A 78 6.21 16.27 5.73
CA LYS A 78 4.86 16.20 6.34
C LYS A 78 4.77 16.84 7.73
N TYR A 79 5.85 16.79 8.51
CA TYR A 79 5.91 17.18 9.92
C TYR A 79 6.91 18.33 10.19
N GLY A 80 7.60 18.82 9.16
CA GLY A 80 8.45 20.01 9.20
C GLY A 80 9.91 19.79 9.61
N SER A 81 10.24 18.64 10.22
CA SER A 81 11.58 18.33 10.72
C SER A 81 11.94 16.86 10.57
N THR A 82 13.24 16.59 10.58
CA THR A 82 13.85 15.25 10.67
C THR A 82 15.13 15.38 11.50
N THR A 83 15.47 14.32 12.23
CA THR A 83 16.74 14.10 12.93
C THR A 83 17.69 13.20 12.14
N LEU A 84 17.23 12.62 11.03
CA LEU A 84 17.93 11.63 10.24
C LEU A 84 18.36 12.18 8.87
N ASP A 85 19.56 11.81 8.45
CA ASP A 85 20.10 11.99 7.11
C ASP A 85 19.52 10.91 6.17
N VAL A 86 19.50 9.66 6.65
CA VAL A 86 18.97 8.49 5.95
C VAL A 86 18.06 7.71 6.91
N LEU A 87 16.91 7.27 6.42
CA LEU A 87 16.11 6.19 7.00
C LEU A 87 15.43 5.43 5.87
N SER A 88 15.73 4.14 5.69
CA SER A 88 15.02 3.29 4.73
C SER A 88 14.62 1.96 5.33
N PHE A 89 13.43 1.49 4.98
CA PHE A 89 12.94 0.16 5.31
C PHE A 89 12.93 -0.69 4.06
N LEU A 90 13.62 -1.83 4.09
CA LEU A 90 13.82 -2.69 2.93
C LEU A 90 13.29 -4.09 3.30
N PRO A 91 11.99 -4.36 3.13
CA PRO A 91 11.41 -5.67 3.41
C PRO A 91 11.96 -6.68 2.40
N VAL A 92 12.55 -7.77 2.89
CA VAL A 92 13.18 -8.82 2.08
C VAL A 92 12.66 -10.21 2.47
N VAL A 93 12.65 -11.12 1.49
CA VAL A 93 12.19 -12.49 1.67
C VAL A 93 12.90 -13.43 0.71
N ASN A 94 13.14 -14.67 1.14
CA ASN A 94 13.58 -15.77 0.28
C ASN A 94 12.46 -16.81 0.24
N ASP A 95 11.55 -16.66 -0.73
CA ASP A 95 10.30 -17.43 -0.83
C ASP A 95 10.56 -18.94 -0.85
N ASN A 96 11.57 -19.38 -1.59
CA ASN A 96 11.95 -20.79 -1.70
C ASN A 96 12.33 -21.43 -0.35
N ASN A 97 12.93 -20.64 0.55
CA ASN A 97 13.31 -21.10 1.88
C ASN A 97 12.14 -21.08 2.89
N VAL A 98 11.23 -20.09 2.80
CA VAL A 98 10.17 -19.90 3.80
C VAL A 98 8.86 -20.61 3.46
N MET A 99 8.48 -20.71 2.18
CA MET A 99 7.21 -21.34 1.80
C MET A 99 7.07 -22.80 2.27
N PRO A 100 8.10 -23.67 2.18
CA PRO A 100 8.01 -25.03 2.73
C PRO A 100 7.76 -25.05 4.24
N LEU A 101 8.23 -24.04 4.99
CA LEU A 101 8.06 -23.95 6.43
C LEU A 101 6.66 -23.46 6.83
N PHE A 102 5.95 -22.75 5.95
CA PHE A 102 4.57 -22.34 6.19
C PHE A 102 3.59 -23.53 6.21
N ASN A 103 3.93 -24.64 5.55
CA ASN A 103 3.19 -25.90 5.64
C ASN A 103 3.40 -26.60 7.00
N ILE A 104 4.37 -26.17 7.82
CA ILE A 104 4.63 -26.68 9.18
C ILE A 104 4.09 -25.70 10.22
N ASP A 105 4.42 -24.40 10.11
CA ASP A 105 3.89 -23.34 10.97
C ASP A 105 3.73 -22.01 10.19
N PRO A 106 2.51 -21.66 9.73
CA PRO A 106 2.29 -20.49 8.89
C PRO A 106 2.46 -19.16 9.63
N ARG A 107 2.58 -19.19 10.98
CA ARG A 107 2.85 -17.98 11.79
C ARG A 107 4.20 -17.35 11.46
N LEU A 108 5.12 -18.10 10.86
CA LEU A 108 6.40 -17.61 10.34
C LEU A 108 6.25 -16.46 9.32
N ALA A 109 5.10 -16.37 8.65
CA ALA A 109 4.77 -15.26 7.78
C ALA A 109 4.62 -13.91 8.50
N GLY A 110 4.53 -13.89 9.84
CA GLY A 110 4.58 -12.67 10.66
C GLY A 110 5.90 -11.89 10.56
N PHE A 111 6.96 -12.49 10.03
CA PHE A 111 8.20 -11.83 9.63
C PHE A 111 8.68 -12.33 8.25
N SER A 112 7.74 -12.63 7.34
CA SER A 112 8.04 -12.87 5.93
C SER A 112 7.15 -11.98 5.06
N PRO A 113 7.67 -10.90 4.44
CA PRO A 113 9.04 -10.39 4.53
C PRO A 113 9.46 -9.93 5.94
N PHE A 114 10.77 -9.96 6.22
CA PHE A 114 11.39 -9.26 7.37
C PHE A 114 12.12 -8.01 6.89
N ASN A 115 12.38 -7.08 7.80
CA ASN A 115 12.94 -5.78 7.43
C ASN A 115 14.46 -5.75 7.56
N MET A 116 15.12 -5.37 6.47
CA MET A 116 16.46 -4.80 6.48
C MET A 116 16.36 -3.28 6.68
N LEU A 117 17.15 -2.75 7.61
CA LEU A 117 17.14 -1.35 8.02
C LEU A 117 18.45 -0.66 7.60
N ILE A 118 18.34 0.59 7.14
CA ILE A 118 19.44 1.56 7.15
C ILE A 118 18.99 2.84 7.84
N ASP A 119 19.80 3.33 8.77
CA ASP A 119 19.64 4.64 9.37
C ASP A 119 20.98 5.38 9.54
N LYS A 120 20.93 6.70 9.44
CA LYS A 120 22.03 7.60 9.75
C LYS A 120 21.46 8.89 10.32
N LYS A 121 21.96 9.34 11.47
CA LYS A 121 21.56 10.64 12.05
C LYS A 121 22.25 11.81 11.37
N LEU A 122 21.70 13.01 11.55
CA LEU A 122 22.28 14.25 11.04
C LEU A 122 23.54 14.69 11.82
N ASP A 123 23.61 14.35 13.10
CA ASP A 123 24.70 14.67 14.04
C ASP A 123 25.79 13.58 14.13
N GLU A 124 25.65 12.50 13.36
CA GLU A 124 26.60 11.37 13.34
C GLU A 124 27.18 11.16 11.93
N ASN A 125 28.48 10.85 11.87
CA ASN A 125 29.18 10.49 10.62
C ASN A 125 29.32 8.97 10.44
N VAL A 126 28.37 8.20 10.96
CA VAL A 126 28.27 6.76 10.77
C VAL A 126 26.87 6.39 10.28
N THR A 127 26.78 5.34 9.47
CA THR A 127 25.54 4.69 9.08
C THR A 127 25.41 3.37 9.82
N HIS A 128 24.23 3.09 10.35
CA HIS A 128 23.88 1.77 10.88
C HIS A 128 23.05 1.01 9.85
N VAL A 129 23.40 -0.25 9.60
CA VAL A 129 22.61 -1.17 8.77
C VAL A 129 22.40 -2.49 9.50
N GLY A 130 21.23 -3.11 9.39
CA GLY A 130 20.93 -4.31 10.18
C GLY A 130 19.63 -5.03 9.86
N HIS A 131 19.44 -6.18 10.50
CA HIS A 131 18.20 -6.98 10.50
C HIS A 131 18.04 -7.73 11.82
N LEU A 132 16.82 -8.19 12.11
CA LEU A 132 16.56 -9.10 13.24
C LEU A 132 17.27 -10.44 13.02
N THR A 133 17.65 -11.10 14.11
CA THR A 133 18.12 -12.50 14.07
C THR A 133 16.95 -13.44 13.82
N PRO A 134 17.15 -14.58 13.13
CA PRO A 134 16.10 -15.57 12.96
C PRO A 134 15.65 -16.15 14.30
N GLU A 135 16.55 -16.29 15.29
CA GLU A 135 16.22 -16.72 16.65
C GLU A 135 15.25 -15.76 17.35
N ALA A 136 15.49 -14.45 17.27
CA ALA A 136 14.59 -13.46 17.87
C ALA A 136 13.23 -13.44 17.16
N ILE A 137 13.20 -13.57 15.83
CA ILE A 137 11.95 -13.73 15.06
C ILE A 137 11.14 -14.93 15.58
N LEU A 138 11.76 -16.10 15.69
CA LEU A 138 11.11 -17.34 16.16
C LEU A 138 10.61 -17.21 17.62
N ASP A 139 11.39 -16.55 18.49
CA ASP A 139 11.02 -16.31 19.89
C ASP A 139 9.88 -15.28 20.02
N ILE A 140 9.86 -14.24 19.19
CA ILE A 140 8.77 -13.24 19.14
C ILE A 140 7.45 -13.88 18.65
N ILE A 141 7.50 -14.75 17.64
CA ILE A 141 6.29 -15.44 17.14
C ILE A 141 5.83 -16.51 18.15
N GLY A 142 6.75 -17.12 18.89
CA GLY A 142 6.49 -18.28 19.75
C GLY A 142 6.50 -19.61 18.99
N ILE A 143 7.46 -19.79 18.08
CA ILE A 143 7.71 -21.05 17.38
C ILE A 143 8.82 -21.82 18.11
N SER A 144 8.43 -22.93 18.74
CA SER A 144 9.33 -23.89 19.41
C SER A 144 9.57 -25.16 18.59
N ASP A 145 8.92 -25.31 17.43
CA ASP A 145 9.05 -26.49 16.58
C ASP A 145 10.47 -26.64 16.04
N LYS A 146 11.14 -27.76 16.39
CA LYS A 146 12.57 -27.95 16.16
C LYS A 146 12.93 -27.84 14.67
N GLU A 147 12.15 -28.46 13.79
CA GLU A 147 12.43 -28.48 12.35
C GLU A 147 12.31 -27.07 11.75
N VAL A 148 11.24 -26.33 12.13
CA VAL A 148 11.05 -24.95 11.68
C VAL A 148 12.18 -24.06 12.17
N ARG A 149 12.59 -24.19 13.43
CA ARG A 149 13.69 -23.38 13.98
C ARG A 149 15.01 -23.67 13.27
N GLU A 150 15.41 -24.93 13.13
CA GLU A 150 16.67 -25.32 12.49
C GLU A 150 16.74 -24.85 11.03
N LYS A 151 15.68 -25.08 10.24
CA LYS A 151 15.63 -24.68 8.83
C LYS A 151 15.56 -23.17 8.66
N PHE A 152 14.76 -22.45 9.46
CA PHE A 152 14.66 -20.99 9.35
C PHE A 152 15.95 -20.29 9.74
N ILE A 153 16.60 -20.70 10.83
CA ILE A 153 17.92 -20.17 11.23
C ILE A 153 18.98 -20.44 10.16
N ALA A 154 19.00 -21.65 9.59
CA ALA A 154 19.91 -21.97 8.49
C ALA A 154 19.71 -21.09 7.25
N SER A 155 18.48 -20.64 6.97
CA SER A 155 18.15 -19.83 5.80
C SER A 155 18.79 -18.43 5.78
N PHE A 156 19.18 -17.89 6.95
CA PHE A 156 19.84 -16.58 7.06
C PHE A 156 21.37 -16.62 6.84
N LYS A 157 22.01 -17.79 6.96
CA LYS A 157 23.47 -17.92 6.82
C LYS A 157 24.05 -17.33 5.52
N PRO A 158 23.42 -17.46 4.33
CA PRO A 158 23.90 -16.82 3.11
C PRO A 158 23.83 -15.29 3.17
N LEU A 159 22.81 -14.73 3.83
CA LEU A 159 22.66 -13.29 4.03
C LEU A 159 23.74 -12.77 4.98
N ASP A 160 23.90 -13.38 6.17
CA ASP A 160 24.93 -12.99 7.14
C ASP A 160 26.33 -13.01 6.50
N LYS A 161 26.66 -14.08 5.76
CA LYS A 161 27.95 -14.21 5.06
C LYS A 161 28.16 -13.14 3.98
N LEU A 162 27.10 -12.74 3.26
CA LEU A 162 27.18 -11.66 2.28
C LEU A 162 27.43 -10.32 2.97
N LEU A 163 26.71 -10.02 4.05
CA LEU A 163 26.87 -8.77 4.80
C LEU A 163 28.25 -8.69 5.47
N ASP A 164 28.74 -9.78 6.08
CA ASP A 164 30.10 -9.87 6.64
C ASP A 164 31.18 -9.58 5.58
N LYS A 165 31.00 -10.10 4.35
CA LYS A 165 31.90 -9.84 3.22
C LYS A 165 31.83 -8.39 2.75
N GLU A 166 30.64 -7.84 2.61
CA GLU A 166 30.46 -6.50 2.04
C GLU A 166 30.76 -5.38 3.04
N PHE A 167 30.64 -5.62 4.34
CA PHE A 167 30.75 -4.60 5.39
C PHE A 167 31.90 -4.79 6.38
N GLY A 168 32.53 -5.95 6.41
CA GLY A 168 33.57 -6.28 7.39
C GLY A 168 32.96 -6.85 8.67
N ALA A 169 33.35 -8.07 9.03
CA ALA A 169 32.90 -8.73 10.26
C ALA A 169 33.38 -8.01 11.53
N ASP A 170 34.43 -7.19 11.45
CA ASP A 170 34.93 -6.29 12.50
C ASP A 170 33.95 -5.14 12.82
N LYS A 171 33.11 -4.74 11.85
CA LYS A 171 32.08 -3.70 12.02
C LYS A 171 30.77 -4.26 12.60
N LYS A 172 30.68 -5.58 12.77
CA LYS A 172 29.49 -6.31 13.23
C LYS A 172 29.30 -6.19 14.74
N SER A 173 28.06 -6.00 15.15
CA SER A 173 27.64 -5.93 16.54
C SER A 173 26.26 -6.58 16.71
N TYR A 174 25.95 -6.99 17.94
CA TYR A 174 24.67 -7.57 18.30
C TYR A 174 23.91 -6.66 19.26
N LYS A 175 22.65 -6.37 18.94
CA LYS A 175 21.72 -5.83 19.92
C LYS A 175 21.09 -6.98 20.69
N THR A 176 20.92 -6.86 22.00
CA THR A 176 20.39 -7.92 22.85
C THR A 176 19.05 -7.56 23.50
N TYR A 177 18.30 -8.59 23.89
CA TYR A 177 17.09 -8.50 24.70
C TYR A 177 17.11 -9.59 25.79
N THR A 178 16.44 -9.33 26.92
CA THR A 178 16.31 -10.30 28.03
C THR A 178 14.87 -10.75 28.25
N LYS A 179 13.88 -10.02 27.73
CA LYS A 179 12.46 -10.26 28.01
C LYS A 179 11.59 -10.12 26.75
N LEU A 180 10.53 -10.93 26.70
CA LEU A 180 9.40 -10.80 25.78
C LEU A 180 8.08 -10.93 26.57
N SER A 181 7.07 -10.17 26.20
CA SER A 181 5.69 -10.39 26.63
C SER A 181 5.20 -11.79 26.22
N LYS A 182 4.38 -12.43 27.07
CA LYS A 182 3.62 -13.64 26.69
C LYS A 182 2.51 -13.33 25.68
N ASP A 183 2.02 -12.08 25.69
CA ASP A 183 1.06 -11.56 24.75
C ASP A 183 1.83 -10.84 23.62
N ASN A 184 2.35 -11.63 22.68
CA ASN A 184 3.30 -11.22 21.64
C ASN A 184 2.69 -11.17 20.22
N MET A 185 1.57 -11.85 19.98
CA MET A 185 0.95 -12.00 18.67
C MET A 185 -0.54 -11.63 18.70
N LEU A 186 -1.00 -11.03 17.61
CA LEU A 186 -2.41 -10.97 17.23
C LEU A 186 -2.71 -12.18 16.36
N ASN A 187 -3.79 -12.90 16.66
CA ASN A 187 -4.32 -13.96 15.81
C ASN A 187 -5.84 -13.81 15.73
N PHE A 188 -6.38 -13.89 14.52
CA PHE A 188 -7.80 -13.68 14.23
C PHE A 188 -8.28 -14.65 13.14
N GLU A 189 -9.56 -14.97 13.19
CA GLU A 189 -10.25 -15.74 12.17
C GLU A 189 -11.45 -14.98 11.60
N TYR A 190 -11.68 -15.13 10.29
CA TYR A 190 -12.82 -14.56 9.58
C TYR A 190 -13.52 -15.63 8.75
N THR A 191 -14.73 -16.02 9.15
CA THR A 191 -15.56 -16.96 8.41
C THR A 191 -16.29 -16.24 7.27
N PHE A 192 -16.15 -16.73 6.04
CA PHE A 192 -16.77 -16.15 4.85
C PHE A 192 -17.66 -17.16 4.10
N LYS A 193 -18.63 -16.67 3.32
CA LYS A 193 -19.35 -17.53 2.37
C LYS A 193 -18.46 -17.75 1.15
N ARG A 194 -17.94 -18.97 0.97
CA ARG A 194 -17.09 -19.33 -0.16
C ARG A 194 -17.85 -19.17 -1.50
N PRO A 195 -17.35 -18.37 -2.45
CA PRO A 195 -17.87 -18.30 -3.82
C PRO A 195 -17.31 -19.45 -4.67
N ASP A 196 -17.86 -19.62 -5.88
CA ASP A 196 -17.36 -20.59 -6.87
C ASP A 196 -15.93 -20.25 -7.36
N ASP A 197 -15.60 -18.95 -7.43
CA ASP A 197 -14.29 -18.41 -7.81
C ASP A 197 -13.71 -17.64 -6.61
N ILE A 198 -12.72 -18.21 -5.91
CA ILE A 198 -12.15 -17.63 -4.69
C ILE A 198 -11.55 -16.23 -4.93
N ASP A 199 -11.11 -15.91 -6.16
CA ASP A 199 -10.64 -14.57 -6.55
C ASP A 199 -11.75 -13.50 -6.39
N ASP A 200 -13.04 -13.86 -6.53
CA ASP A 200 -14.14 -12.91 -6.36
C ASP A 200 -14.39 -12.61 -4.85
N PHE A 201 -13.99 -13.52 -3.92
CA PHE A 201 -13.91 -13.21 -2.48
C PHE A 201 -12.70 -12.32 -2.16
N ILE A 202 -11.53 -12.65 -2.72
CA ILE A 202 -10.28 -11.89 -2.52
C ILE A 202 -10.46 -10.42 -2.92
N ASP A 203 -11.01 -10.16 -4.11
CA ASP A 203 -11.20 -8.80 -4.63
C ASP A 203 -12.00 -7.89 -3.66
N ASP A 204 -13.10 -8.42 -3.11
CA ASP A 204 -14.05 -7.72 -2.25
C ASP A 204 -13.54 -7.61 -0.81
N PHE A 205 -13.00 -8.71 -0.27
CA PHE A 205 -12.38 -8.74 1.05
C PHE A 205 -11.22 -7.74 1.12
N GLN A 206 -10.25 -7.82 0.20
CA GLN A 206 -9.07 -6.95 0.24
C GLN A 206 -9.47 -5.48 0.19
N ASN A 207 -10.35 -5.08 -0.74
CA ASN A 207 -10.78 -3.69 -0.84
C ASN A 207 -11.44 -3.16 0.44
N LYS A 208 -12.35 -3.93 1.04
CA LYS A 208 -12.99 -3.57 2.32
C LYS A 208 -11.99 -3.52 3.46
N PHE A 209 -11.09 -4.50 3.51
CA PHE A 209 -10.07 -4.65 4.54
C PHE A 209 -9.09 -3.46 4.51
N GLU A 210 -8.48 -3.19 3.36
CA GLU A 210 -7.57 -2.06 3.11
C GLU A 210 -8.24 -0.74 3.54
N MET A 211 -9.49 -0.51 3.12
CA MET A 211 -10.24 0.69 3.49
C MET A 211 -10.51 0.81 5.00
N SER A 212 -10.74 -0.30 5.72
CA SER A 212 -10.95 -0.25 7.18
C SER A 212 -9.73 0.31 7.94
N PHE A 213 -8.53 -0.01 7.45
CA PHE A 213 -7.25 0.50 7.96
C PHE A 213 -6.95 1.93 7.47
N ILE A 214 -7.18 2.23 6.19
CA ILE A 214 -6.98 3.57 5.60
C ILE A 214 -7.87 4.63 6.29
N ASN A 215 -9.12 4.29 6.60
CA ASN A 215 -10.04 5.16 7.35
C ASN A 215 -9.50 5.52 8.75
N LYS A 216 -8.67 4.65 9.34
CA LYS A 216 -7.99 4.85 10.62
C LYS A 216 -6.56 5.40 10.49
N LYS A 217 -6.20 5.92 9.31
CA LYS A 217 -4.90 6.56 8.97
C LYS A 217 -3.69 5.62 8.93
N TYR A 218 -3.93 4.32 8.87
CA TYR A 218 -2.92 3.36 8.42
C TYR A 218 -2.77 3.45 6.90
N LEU A 219 -1.69 2.88 6.38
CA LEU A 219 -1.48 2.65 4.96
C LEU A 219 -0.91 1.26 4.76
N ILE A 220 -1.28 0.63 3.64
CA ILE A 220 -0.62 -0.57 3.13
C ILE A 220 0.65 -0.09 2.43
N ALA A 221 1.79 -0.32 3.06
CA ALA A 221 3.11 0.04 2.55
C ALA A 221 3.56 -0.96 1.47
N GLY A 222 3.17 -2.23 1.61
CA GLY A 222 3.54 -3.28 0.66
C GLY A 222 2.64 -4.51 0.75
N PHE A 223 2.75 -5.39 -0.23
CA PHE A 223 1.94 -6.60 -0.36
C PHE A 223 2.72 -7.71 -1.07
N HIS A 224 2.91 -8.82 -0.36
CA HIS A 224 3.59 -9.99 -0.87
C HIS A 224 2.62 -11.19 -0.92
N ASP A 225 2.22 -11.57 -2.13
CA ASP A 225 1.44 -12.78 -2.40
C ASP A 225 2.37 -13.95 -2.70
N PHE A 226 2.47 -14.88 -1.75
CA PHE A 226 3.33 -16.07 -1.85
C PHE A 226 2.83 -17.06 -2.91
N LYS A 227 1.57 -16.96 -3.36
CA LYS A 227 1.00 -17.77 -4.43
C LYS A 227 0.96 -17.05 -5.79
N SER A 228 1.71 -15.95 -5.96
CA SER A 228 1.75 -15.21 -7.24
C SER A 228 2.63 -15.86 -8.32
N THR A 229 3.51 -16.78 -7.92
CA THR A 229 4.42 -17.56 -8.77
C THR A 229 3.87 -18.97 -8.98
N ASP A 230 4.27 -19.65 -10.06
CA ASP A 230 3.79 -21.01 -10.33
C ASP A 230 4.38 -21.96 -9.25
N GLU A 231 5.62 -21.68 -8.86
CA GLU A 231 6.39 -22.32 -7.79
C GLU A 231 5.74 -22.12 -6.40
N GLY A 232 5.09 -20.99 -6.15
CA GLY A 232 4.35 -20.71 -4.92
C GLY A 232 2.90 -21.23 -4.93
N GLU A 233 2.30 -21.38 -6.10
CA GLU A 233 1.06 -22.15 -6.26
C GLU A 233 1.28 -23.61 -5.84
N GLU A 234 2.39 -24.21 -6.28
CA GLU A 234 2.86 -25.58 -5.95
C GLU A 234 3.31 -25.72 -4.48
N ALA A 235 4.27 -24.91 -4.02
CA ALA A 235 4.84 -25.04 -2.67
C ALA A 235 3.83 -24.81 -1.52
N LEU A 236 2.70 -24.18 -1.81
CA LEU A 236 1.62 -23.89 -0.86
C LEU A 236 0.29 -24.50 -1.31
N GLU A 237 0.29 -25.67 -1.95
CA GLU A 237 -0.91 -26.28 -2.55
C GLU A 237 -2.05 -26.60 -1.56
N GLU A 238 -1.74 -26.68 -0.26
CA GLU A 238 -2.72 -26.79 0.85
C GLU A 238 -3.50 -25.49 1.13
N PHE A 239 -3.12 -24.39 0.49
CA PHE A 239 -3.71 -23.06 0.70
C PHE A 239 -4.33 -22.52 -0.59
N ASP A 240 -5.58 -22.07 -0.52
CA ASP A 240 -6.22 -21.32 -1.62
C ASP A 240 -5.73 -19.86 -1.67
N ILE A 241 -5.32 -19.33 -0.52
CA ILE A 241 -4.84 -17.95 -0.31
C ILE A 241 -3.64 -18.00 0.63
N PHE A 242 -2.55 -17.30 0.31
CA PHE A 242 -1.47 -17.02 1.25
C PHE A 242 -0.75 -15.72 0.88
N TRP A 243 -0.86 -14.67 1.70
CA TRP A 243 -0.18 -13.39 1.48
C TRP A 243 0.23 -12.70 2.79
N ALA A 244 1.06 -11.67 2.67
CA ALA A 244 1.40 -10.74 3.75
C ALA A 244 1.22 -9.28 3.32
N TYR A 245 0.59 -8.48 4.18
CA TYR A 245 0.56 -7.03 4.09
C TYR A 245 1.66 -6.42 4.95
N SER A 246 2.36 -5.42 4.41
CA SER A 246 3.19 -4.51 5.17
C SER A 246 2.34 -3.31 5.62
N LEU A 247 1.99 -3.25 6.91
CA LEU A 247 1.15 -2.21 7.48
C LEU A 247 2.00 -1.08 8.10
N CYS A 248 1.63 0.17 7.87
CA CYS A 248 2.31 1.34 8.43
C CYS A 248 1.31 2.39 8.95
N HIS A 249 1.70 3.15 9.97
CA HIS A 249 0.95 4.32 10.46
C HIS A 249 1.92 5.50 10.63
N LEU A 250 1.92 6.44 9.67
CA LEU A 250 2.94 7.51 9.58
C LEU A 250 3.11 8.33 10.87
N GLY A 251 2.02 8.60 11.59
CA GLY A 251 2.08 9.36 12.84
C GLY A 251 2.75 8.60 14.00
N TYR A 252 2.72 7.26 13.96
CA TYR A 252 3.49 6.42 14.88
C TYR A 252 4.95 6.37 14.43
N SER A 253 5.14 6.06 13.14
CA SER A 253 6.42 5.94 12.45
C SER A 253 7.35 7.13 12.73
N TYR A 254 6.87 8.36 12.49
CA TYR A 254 7.64 9.58 12.76
C TYR A 254 8.02 9.76 14.25
N ASN A 255 7.06 9.59 15.16
CA ASN A 255 7.33 9.79 16.60
C ASN A 255 8.21 8.69 17.22
N MET A 256 8.19 7.48 16.65
CA MET A 256 9.10 6.40 17.04
C MET A 256 10.51 6.63 16.46
N PHE A 257 10.62 6.86 15.14
CA PHE A 257 11.88 6.74 14.41
C PHE A 257 12.65 8.04 14.15
N ASP A 258 12.02 9.23 14.11
CA ASP A 258 12.66 10.43 13.54
C ASP A 258 12.30 11.78 14.24
N LYS A 259 12.11 11.72 15.55
CA LYS A 259 11.90 12.89 16.43
C LYS A 259 12.91 12.86 17.57
N LYS A 260 13.22 13.99 18.23
CA LYS A 260 14.15 14.04 19.37
C LYS A 260 14.02 12.84 20.32
N GLY A 261 15.15 12.18 20.60
CA GLY A 261 15.22 10.94 21.37
C GLY A 261 14.60 9.72 20.68
N ALA A 262 14.58 9.68 19.35
CA ALA A 262 14.00 8.59 18.57
C ALA A 262 14.78 7.28 18.65
N ARG A 263 14.11 6.24 18.18
CA ARG A 263 14.57 4.86 18.08
C ARG A 263 14.56 4.44 16.60
N PRO A 264 15.47 4.95 15.75
CA PRO A 264 15.54 4.53 14.35
C PRO A 264 15.79 3.01 14.23
N ASP A 265 16.46 2.43 15.23
CA ASP A 265 16.63 0.98 15.44
C ASP A 265 15.32 0.18 15.57
N ALA A 266 14.21 0.83 15.95
CA ALA A 266 12.89 0.21 15.91
C ALA A 266 12.34 0.02 14.47
N GLY A 267 13.03 0.58 13.47
CA GLY A 267 12.80 0.32 12.05
C GLY A 267 13.01 -1.14 11.63
N LEU A 268 13.73 -1.94 12.44
CA LEU A 268 13.83 -3.41 12.28
C LEU A 268 12.45 -4.12 12.26
N PHE A 269 11.43 -3.48 12.82
CA PHE A 269 10.06 -3.99 12.90
C PHE A 269 9.10 -3.27 11.93
N ALA A 270 9.61 -2.41 11.05
CA ALA A 270 8.81 -1.55 10.18
C ALA A 270 9.13 -1.77 8.69
N PRO A 271 8.10 -1.89 7.81
CA PRO A 271 6.68 -1.97 8.11
C PRO A 271 6.31 -3.21 8.95
N CYS A 272 5.15 -3.16 9.62
CA CYS A 272 4.69 -4.26 10.45
C CYS A 272 3.99 -5.30 9.57
N THR A 273 4.43 -6.56 9.59
CA THR A 273 3.90 -7.61 8.72
C THR A 273 2.65 -8.26 9.31
N MET A 274 1.54 -8.23 8.56
CA MET A 274 0.30 -8.95 8.85
C MET A 274 0.05 -9.99 7.76
N TYR A 275 0.16 -11.27 8.11
CA TYR A 275 -0.07 -12.37 7.19
C TYR A 275 -1.55 -12.81 7.19
N MET A 276 -1.98 -13.39 6.08
CA MET A 276 -3.29 -14.02 5.96
C MET A 276 -3.24 -15.25 5.06
N TYR A 277 -4.03 -16.26 5.38
CA TYR A 277 -4.20 -17.43 4.51
C TYR A 277 -5.60 -18.05 4.63
N VAL A 278 -5.99 -18.83 3.62
CA VAL A 278 -7.15 -19.74 3.66
C VAL A 278 -6.67 -21.14 3.31
N ARG A 279 -6.90 -22.13 4.19
CA ARG A 279 -6.64 -23.53 3.87
C ARG A 279 -7.64 -24.04 2.85
N LYS A 280 -7.18 -24.88 1.94
CA LYS A 280 -7.95 -25.46 0.83
C LYS A 280 -9.21 -26.15 1.35
N GLY A 281 -10.35 -25.79 0.75
CA GLY A 281 -11.67 -26.31 1.14
C GLY A 281 -12.24 -25.79 2.47
N THR A 282 -11.56 -24.87 3.18
CA THR A 282 -12.11 -24.23 4.40
C THR A 282 -12.79 -22.90 4.07
N ASN A 283 -13.67 -22.44 4.96
CA ASN A 283 -14.38 -21.16 4.83
C ASN A 283 -13.86 -20.10 5.81
N THR A 284 -12.60 -20.26 6.25
CA THR A 284 -11.98 -19.43 7.29
C THR A 284 -10.69 -18.81 6.73
N LEU A 285 -10.65 -17.48 6.74
CA LEU A 285 -9.42 -16.70 6.57
C LEU A 285 -8.78 -16.54 7.96
N VAL A 286 -7.57 -17.05 8.12
CA VAL A 286 -6.74 -16.83 9.31
C VAL A 286 -5.88 -15.59 9.06
N VAL A 287 -5.74 -14.75 10.08
CA VAL A 287 -4.96 -13.50 10.06
C VAL A 287 -4.06 -13.48 11.29
N GLY A 288 -2.78 -13.11 11.12
CA GLY A 288 -1.88 -12.91 12.26
C GLY A 288 -0.84 -11.82 12.05
N MET A 289 -0.37 -11.25 13.15
CA MET A 289 0.58 -10.13 13.16
C MET A 289 1.32 -10.04 14.51
N PRO A 290 2.65 -9.83 14.54
CA PRO A 290 3.37 -9.51 15.78
C PRO A 290 2.87 -8.19 16.39
N LYS A 291 2.64 -8.18 17.70
CA LYS A 291 2.26 -6.96 18.45
C LYS A 291 3.42 -5.96 18.50
N LEU A 292 3.09 -4.68 18.61
CA LEU A 292 4.07 -3.61 18.74
C LEU A 292 4.71 -3.59 20.14
N VAL A 293 4.10 -4.23 21.15
CA VAL A 293 4.73 -4.45 22.48
C VAL A 293 6.07 -5.17 22.39
N ASN A 294 6.28 -6.04 21.38
CA ASN A 294 7.57 -6.69 21.16
C ASN A 294 8.69 -5.66 20.90
N ILE A 295 8.37 -4.54 20.24
CA ILE A 295 9.30 -3.42 20.02
C ILE A 295 9.66 -2.78 21.37
N MET A 296 8.69 -2.59 22.27
CA MET A 296 8.96 -2.04 23.60
C MET A 296 9.85 -2.96 24.44
N ASP A 297 9.50 -4.25 24.50
CA ASP A 297 10.19 -5.22 25.35
C ASP A 297 11.62 -5.48 24.88
N THR A 298 11.81 -5.70 23.58
CA THR A 298 13.13 -6.05 23.01
C THR A 298 14.08 -4.86 22.91
N LEU A 299 13.57 -3.66 22.64
CA LEU A 299 14.39 -2.45 22.50
C LEU A 299 14.43 -1.58 23.76
N GLY A 300 13.75 -1.99 24.83
CA GLY A 300 13.71 -1.28 26.11
C GLY A 300 13.10 0.13 26.03
N VAL A 301 12.08 0.33 25.20
CA VAL A 301 11.43 1.63 25.01
C VAL A 301 10.61 2.00 26.25
N LYS A 302 11.02 3.07 26.95
CA LYS A 302 10.44 3.49 28.25
C LYS A 302 9.77 4.86 28.19
N GLU A 303 9.98 5.63 27.12
CA GLU A 303 9.50 7.00 26.99
C GLU A 303 7.96 7.03 26.96
N PRO A 304 7.27 7.72 27.90
CA PRO A 304 5.82 7.62 28.06
C PRO A 304 5.01 7.89 26.79
N SER A 305 5.47 8.83 25.95
CA SER A 305 4.82 9.15 24.67
C SER A 305 4.92 8.02 23.64
N ARG A 306 6.03 7.28 23.59
CA ARG A 306 6.23 6.14 22.69
C ARG A 306 5.50 4.90 23.19
N VAL A 307 5.55 4.67 24.50
CA VAL A 307 4.77 3.62 25.18
C VAL A 307 3.26 3.82 24.95
N ALA A 308 2.77 5.05 25.08
CA ALA A 308 1.36 5.38 24.81
C ALA A 308 0.97 5.14 23.33
N LEU A 309 1.86 5.47 22.39
CA LEU A 309 1.64 5.22 20.96
C LEU A 309 1.57 3.71 20.65
N VAL A 310 2.49 2.89 21.19
CA VAL A 310 2.44 1.43 21.04
C VAL A 310 1.15 0.86 21.61
N LYS A 311 0.83 1.18 22.87
CA LYS A 311 -0.41 0.73 23.53
C LYS A 311 -1.69 1.17 22.79
N LYS A 312 -1.67 2.33 22.12
CA LYS A 312 -2.79 2.78 21.28
C LYS A 312 -2.97 1.84 20.08
N LEU A 313 -1.92 1.57 19.31
CA LEU A 313 -2.03 0.75 18.10
C LEU A 313 -2.31 -0.73 18.41
N ASP A 314 -1.68 -1.28 19.45
CA ASP A 314 -1.95 -2.65 19.93
C ASP A 314 -3.38 -2.84 20.46
N LYS A 315 -4.12 -1.76 20.72
CA LYS A 315 -5.57 -1.76 20.98
C LYS A 315 -6.39 -1.51 19.71
N GLU A 316 -6.00 -0.51 18.91
CA GLU A 316 -6.76 -0.05 17.74
C GLU A 316 -6.77 -1.06 16.59
N ILE A 317 -5.68 -1.81 16.36
CA ILE A 317 -5.63 -2.87 15.34
C ILE A 317 -6.64 -4.00 15.65
N PRO A 318 -6.66 -4.61 16.86
CA PRO A 318 -7.73 -5.53 17.28
C PRO A 318 -9.15 -4.97 17.12
N GLU A 319 -9.36 -3.70 17.45
CA GLU A 319 -10.69 -3.06 17.32
C GLU A 319 -11.13 -2.96 15.85
N ILE A 320 -10.20 -2.67 14.93
CA ILE A 320 -10.47 -2.67 13.48
C ILE A 320 -10.83 -4.07 12.99
N LEU A 321 -10.02 -5.09 13.34
CA LEU A 321 -10.26 -6.49 12.93
C LEU A 321 -11.60 -7.01 13.50
N THR A 322 -11.90 -6.71 14.76
CA THR A 322 -13.17 -7.08 15.40
C THR A 322 -14.36 -6.37 14.75
N ALA A 323 -14.25 -5.08 14.45
CA ALA A 323 -15.28 -4.32 13.74
C ALA A 323 -15.49 -4.77 12.29
N PHE A 324 -14.47 -5.39 11.68
CA PHE A 324 -14.56 -6.05 10.38
C PHE A 324 -15.34 -7.39 10.43
N GLY A 325 -15.61 -7.90 11.64
CA GLY A 325 -16.29 -9.18 11.87
C GLY A 325 -15.34 -10.35 12.11
N MET A 326 -14.05 -10.10 12.38
CA MET A 326 -13.10 -11.15 12.76
C MET A 326 -13.21 -11.50 14.25
N LYS A 327 -12.89 -12.75 14.60
CA LYS A 327 -12.85 -13.25 15.97
C LYS A 327 -11.40 -13.45 16.40
N ALA A 328 -11.03 -12.97 17.58
CA ALA A 328 -9.70 -13.22 18.14
C ALA A 328 -9.54 -14.69 18.54
N VAL A 329 -8.36 -15.27 18.31
CA VAL A 329 -7.99 -16.63 18.70
C VAL A 329 -6.62 -16.63 19.41
N THR A 330 -6.26 -17.75 20.03
CA THR A 330 -4.99 -17.91 20.76
C THR A 330 -3.78 -18.01 19.82
N ASN A 331 -2.58 -17.68 20.32
CA ASN A 331 -1.33 -17.90 19.59
C ASN A 331 -0.89 -19.36 19.69
N VAL A 332 -1.45 -20.21 18.82
CA VAL A 332 -1.15 -21.63 18.67
C VAL A 332 -0.77 -21.93 17.23
N ASN A 333 -0.11 -23.06 16.95
CA ASN A 333 0.10 -23.48 15.56
C ASN A 333 -1.25 -23.94 14.97
N PRO A 334 -1.82 -23.21 14.01
CA PRO A 334 -3.19 -23.41 13.52
C PRO A 334 -3.33 -24.62 12.58
N LEU A 335 -2.22 -25.26 12.19
CA LEU A 335 -2.24 -26.52 11.43
C LEU A 335 -2.33 -27.75 12.34
N LYS A 336 -1.97 -27.60 13.63
CA LYS A 336 -2.00 -28.67 14.65
C LYS A 336 -3.32 -28.74 15.41
N GLU A 337 -4.21 -27.75 15.25
CA GLU A 337 -5.59 -27.84 15.74
C GLU A 337 -6.44 -28.71 14.80
N LYS A 338 -7.35 -29.51 15.37
CA LYS A 338 -8.29 -30.30 14.56
C LYS A 338 -9.19 -29.34 13.76
N PRO A 339 -9.38 -29.54 12.45
CA PRO A 339 -10.31 -28.74 11.67
C PRO A 339 -11.70 -28.75 12.32
N GLN A 340 -12.26 -27.58 12.61
CA GLN A 340 -13.69 -27.50 12.96
C GLN A 340 -14.53 -28.09 11.81
N GLU A 341 -15.64 -28.73 12.18
CA GLU A 341 -16.39 -29.63 11.31
C GLU A 341 -16.79 -29.04 9.96
N LYS A 342 -16.98 -29.93 8.98
CA LYS A 342 -17.49 -29.57 7.65
C LYS A 342 -18.76 -28.72 7.78
N PHE A 343 -18.65 -27.49 7.29
CA PHE A 343 -19.69 -26.46 7.27
C PHE A 343 -21.09 -27.02 6.94
N ASN A 344 -22.02 -26.94 7.90
CA ASN A 344 -23.43 -27.26 7.68
C ASN A 344 -24.19 -25.97 7.23
N PRO A 345 -24.65 -25.86 5.97
CA PRO A 345 -25.25 -24.63 5.46
C PRO A 345 -26.53 -24.20 6.19
N SER A 346 -27.25 -25.14 6.80
CA SER A 346 -28.56 -24.89 7.42
C SER A 346 -28.50 -24.05 8.69
N ALA A 347 -27.38 -24.07 9.43
CA ALA A 347 -27.24 -23.30 10.67
C ALA A 347 -27.25 -21.78 10.44
N ILE A 348 -26.69 -21.32 9.31
CA ILE A 348 -26.62 -19.89 8.97
C ILE A 348 -27.95 -19.38 8.41
N ALA A 349 -28.73 -20.22 7.71
CA ALA A 349 -30.06 -19.84 7.24
C ALA A 349 -30.98 -19.42 8.40
N VAL A 350 -30.95 -20.15 9.52
CA VAL A 350 -31.74 -19.84 10.73
C VAL A 350 -31.24 -18.59 11.45
N ALA A 351 -29.93 -18.32 11.44
CA ALA A 351 -29.35 -17.12 12.05
C ALA A 351 -29.60 -15.84 11.22
N LEU A 352 -29.54 -15.95 9.88
CA LEU A 352 -29.83 -14.84 8.97
C LEU A 352 -31.33 -14.52 8.91
N ALA A 353 -32.21 -15.53 8.89
CA ALA A 353 -33.67 -15.32 8.92
C ALA A 353 -34.09 -14.45 10.12
N LYS A 354 -33.55 -14.74 11.32
CA LYS A 354 -33.78 -13.98 12.56
C LYS A 354 -33.22 -12.55 12.55
N THR A 355 -32.34 -12.19 11.61
CA THR A 355 -31.84 -10.82 11.45
C THR A 355 -32.52 -10.07 10.29
N THR A 356 -33.04 -10.77 9.28
CA THR A 356 -33.79 -10.14 8.16
C THR A 356 -35.22 -9.74 8.51
N GLU A 357 -35.92 -10.45 9.41
CA GLU A 357 -37.30 -10.10 9.80
C GLU A 357 -37.45 -8.71 10.46
N LYS A 358 -36.36 -8.11 10.96
CA LYS A 358 -36.40 -6.78 11.59
C LYS A 358 -36.19 -5.61 10.65
N VAL A 359 -35.96 -5.85 9.36
CA VAL A 359 -35.67 -4.79 8.37
C VAL A 359 -36.30 -5.14 7.01
N LEU A 360 -37.64 -5.05 6.91
CA LEU A 360 -38.38 -4.77 5.66
C LEU A 360 -39.90 -4.69 5.89
N GLU A 361 -40.42 -3.49 6.16
CA GLU A 361 -41.78 -3.10 5.76
C GLU A 361 -41.75 -1.70 5.12
N PRO A 362 -42.48 -1.47 4.00
CA PRO A 362 -42.36 -0.24 3.21
C PRO A 362 -43.32 0.86 3.67
N LYS A 363 -42.79 2.05 4.00
CA LYS A 363 -43.63 3.24 4.19
C LYS A 363 -44.11 3.80 2.85
N LYS A 364 -45.43 3.82 2.63
CA LYS A 364 -46.10 4.77 1.73
C LYS A 364 -46.37 6.08 2.47
N GLU A 365 -46.31 7.21 1.77
CA GLU A 365 -46.72 8.52 2.29
C GLU A 365 -48.25 8.68 2.30
N VAL A 366 -48.81 9.16 3.42
CA VAL A 366 -49.99 10.05 3.45
C VAL A 366 -49.83 11.01 4.64
N LEU A 367 -50.39 12.22 4.50
CA LEU A 367 -50.27 13.36 5.42
C LEU A 367 -51.17 13.29 6.68
N ALA A 368 -50.77 14.11 7.67
CA ALA A 368 -51.63 14.95 8.54
C ALA A 368 -52.03 14.52 9.99
N LYS A 369 -51.63 15.42 10.92
CA LYS A 369 -52.33 15.93 12.14
C LYS A 369 -52.45 15.10 13.44
N LYS A 370 -52.06 15.76 14.55
CA LYS A 370 -52.57 15.76 15.96
C LYS A 370 -53.09 14.43 16.55
N ALA A 371 -52.65 13.98 17.74
CA ALA A 371 -52.89 14.65 19.03
C ALA A 371 -52.10 14.02 20.22
N GLU A 372 -52.38 14.51 21.44
CA GLU A 372 -51.93 14.04 22.77
C GLU A 372 -52.35 12.55 23.05
N LYS A 373 -51.91 11.80 24.09
CA LYS A 373 -51.78 12.15 25.53
C LYS A 373 -51.18 10.99 26.38
N LYS A 374 -50.56 11.32 27.52
CA LYS A 374 -50.47 10.58 28.83
C LYS A 374 -50.00 9.10 28.96
N GLU A 375 -48.94 8.91 29.77
CA GLU A 375 -48.90 8.22 31.10
C GLU A 375 -50.15 7.38 31.50
N GLU A 376 -50.15 6.25 32.21
CA GLU A 376 -49.30 5.49 33.15
C GLU A 376 -50.19 4.26 33.59
N PRO A 377 -50.01 3.48 34.70
CA PRO A 377 -48.81 3.06 35.48
C PRO A 377 -48.79 1.57 35.98
N LYS A 378 -47.60 1.12 36.44
CA LYS A 378 -47.34 0.16 37.58
C LYS A 378 -47.91 -1.30 37.47
N VAL A 379 -47.61 -2.31 38.31
CA VAL A 379 -47.20 -2.46 39.74
C VAL A 379 -46.29 -3.72 39.89
N GLU A 380 -45.03 -3.63 40.36
CA GLU A 380 -44.46 -4.08 41.68
C GLU A 380 -44.39 -5.62 41.96
N LYS A 381 -43.49 -6.23 42.77
CA LYS A 381 -42.31 -5.83 43.58
C LYS A 381 -41.47 -7.06 44.05
N SER A 382 -40.34 -6.80 44.73
CA SER A 382 -39.62 -7.65 45.73
C SER A 382 -38.36 -8.39 45.26
N THR A 383 -37.21 -8.39 45.98
CA THR A 383 -36.62 -7.46 46.98
C THR A 383 -35.07 -7.54 46.91
N SER A 384 -34.37 -6.47 47.36
CA SER A 384 -32.89 -6.34 47.41
C SER A 384 -32.34 -6.69 48.82
N PRO A 385 -31.02 -6.71 49.11
CA PRO A 385 -30.05 -5.58 49.06
C PRO A 385 -28.78 -5.97 48.24
N LYS A 386 -27.61 -5.28 48.15
CA LYS A 386 -27.05 -3.89 48.23
C LYS A 386 -25.60 -4.02 47.67
N ASN A 387 -24.81 -3.03 47.23
CA ASN A 387 -24.90 -1.57 47.05
C ASN A 387 -24.20 -1.20 45.72
N ILE A 388 -24.64 -0.16 44.99
CA ILE A 388 -23.88 0.49 43.89
C ILE A 388 -24.11 2.01 43.97
N VAL A 389 -23.05 2.81 43.84
CA VAL A 389 -23.12 4.27 43.71
C VAL A 389 -23.30 4.65 42.24
N LYS A 390 -24.31 5.49 41.92
CA LYS A 390 -24.52 6.05 40.58
C LYS A 390 -23.87 7.43 40.47
N ILE A 391 -23.05 7.64 39.44
CA ILE A 391 -22.71 8.97 38.91
C ILE A 391 -23.46 9.14 37.58
N VAL A 392 -24.17 10.25 37.43
CA VAL A 392 -24.95 10.58 36.22
C VAL A 392 -24.17 11.58 35.38
N ILE A 393 -24.03 11.30 34.08
CA ILE A 393 -23.45 12.23 33.10
C ILE A 393 -24.59 13.09 32.52
N PRO A 394 -24.49 14.44 32.53
CA PRO A 394 -25.53 15.32 32.01
C PRO A 394 -25.59 15.35 30.47
N LYS A 395 -26.74 15.79 29.95
CA LYS A 395 -27.10 15.82 28.52
C LYS A 395 -26.54 17.09 27.83
N VAL A 396 -26.05 16.94 26.61
CA VAL A 396 -25.44 18.03 25.82
C VAL A 396 -26.49 19.05 25.33
N PRO A 397 -26.28 20.38 25.53
CA PRO A 397 -27.14 21.42 24.97
C PRO A 397 -26.94 21.67 23.47
N THR A 398 -27.97 22.19 22.81
CA THR A 398 -27.96 22.64 21.41
C THR A 398 -27.24 23.99 21.21
N VAL A 399 -26.74 24.20 19.99
CA VAL A 399 -25.96 25.38 19.58
C VAL A 399 -26.78 26.67 19.62
N VAL A 400 -26.21 27.72 20.22
CA VAL A 400 -26.70 29.11 20.18
C VAL A 400 -25.79 29.96 19.26
N ASN A 401 -26.37 30.96 18.61
CA ASN A 401 -25.70 31.85 17.64
C ASN A 401 -24.41 32.49 18.17
N THR A 402 -23.41 32.64 17.30
CA THR A 402 -22.14 33.33 17.59
C THR A 402 -22.31 34.84 17.73
N PRO A 403 -21.75 35.48 18.79
CA PRO A 403 -21.71 36.94 18.93
C PRO A 403 -20.70 37.61 17.98
N LYS A 404 -20.84 38.94 17.82
CA LYS A 404 -19.84 39.79 17.14
C LYS A 404 -18.51 39.83 17.93
N PRO A 405 -17.35 40.05 17.28
CA PRO A 405 -16.09 40.30 17.98
C PRO A 405 -16.16 41.56 18.86
N ILE A 406 -15.44 41.51 19.98
CA ILE A 406 -15.34 42.61 20.96
C ILE A 406 -14.24 43.57 20.51
N GLU A 407 -14.54 44.88 20.53
CA GLU A 407 -13.54 45.94 20.36
C GLU A 407 -12.75 46.13 21.67
N LEU A 408 -11.43 46.10 21.59
CA LEU A 408 -10.56 46.52 22.69
C LEU A 408 -10.32 48.03 22.60
N LYS A 409 -10.91 48.79 23.51
CA LYS A 409 -10.54 50.20 23.73
C LYS A 409 -9.24 50.25 24.52
N VAL A 410 -8.33 51.11 24.07
CA VAL A 410 -7.21 51.62 24.86
C VAL A 410 -7.30 53.13 24.77
N ASP A 411 -7.70 53.77 25.87
CA ASP A 411 -7.84 55.23 25.94
C ASP A 411 -6.48 55.86 26.28
N GLY A 412 -6.08 56.91 25.56
CA GLY A 412 -4.81 57.60 25.73
C GLY A 412 -4.49 58.53 24.55
N GLU A 413 -4.94 59.79 24.65
CA GLU A 413 -4.90 60.77 23.55
C GLU A 413 -3.52 61.45 23.35
N SER A 414 -3.07 61.55 22.10
CA SER A 414 -2.62 62.77 21.40
C SER A 414 -2.05 62.36 20.04
N LYS A 415 -2.71 62.71 18.92
CA LYS A 415 -2.49 63.96 18.16
C LYS A 415 -1.03 64.16 17.75
N ASP A 416 -0.63 63.47 16.68
CA ASP A 416 -0.38 64.09 15.36
C ASP A 416 0.27 63.07 14.42
N GLU A 417 -0.40 62.69 13.31
CA GLU A 417 0.25 62.30 12.04
C GLU A 417 -0.78 62.03 10.94
N GLU A 418 -1.21 63.09 10.26
CA GLU A 418 -2.14 63.05 9.12
C GLU A 418 -1.47 62.55 7.82
N ASN A 419 -0.53 61.59 7.91
CA ASN A 419 0.38 61.25 6.80
C ASN A 419 0.65 59.75 6.54
N LEU A 420 0.02 58.80 7.25
CA LEU A 420 0.28 57.36 7.06
C LEU A 420 -0.91 56.52 6.53
N VAL A 421 -2.11 57.09 6.37
CA VAL A 421 -3.29 56.34 5.88
C VAL A 421 -3.43 56.37 4.34
N ASN A 422 -2.34 56.09 3.61
CA ASN A 422 -2.44 55.82 2.16
C ASN A 422 -1.41 54.81 1.60
N ARG A 423 -1.07 53.79 2.40
CA ARG A 423 -0.37 52.58 1.91
C ARG A 423 -1.18 51.30 2.15
N SER A 424 -2.48 51.36 1.82
CA SER A 424 -3.16 50.11 1.45
C SER A 424 -2.45 49.54 0.22
N ILE A 425 -1.81 48.38 0.37
CA ILE A 425 -1.27 47.65 -0.77
C ILE A 425 -2.45 47.25 -1.64
N LYS A 426 -2.73 48.07 -2.65
CA LYS A 426 -3.64 47.74 -3.74
C LYS A 426 -3.00 46.57 -4.49
N PHE A 427 -3.28 45.35 -4.03
CA PHE A 427 -3.13 44.15 -4.84
C PHE A 427 -3.93 44.41 -6.12
N SER A 428 -3.24 44.79 -7.19
CA SER A 428 -3.84 44.88 -8.50
C SER A 428 -4.56 43.56 -8.75
N LYS A 429 -5.79 43.59 -9.27
CA LYS A 429 -6.49 42.40 -9.76
C LYS A 429 -5.82 41.87 -11.05
N ARG A 430 -4.48 41.74 -11.06
CA ARG A 430 -3.70 40.92 -11.96
C ARG A 430 -3.92 39.46 -11.59
N VAL A 431 -5.14 39.03 -11.88
CA VAL A 431 -5.49 37.65 -12.15
C VAL A 431 -4.48 37.16 -13.20
N PRO A 432 -3.66 36.13 -12.92
CA PRO A 432 -2.70 35.64 -13.90
C PRO A 432 -3.42 35.24 -15.20
N PRO A 433 -2.82 35.47 -16.39
CA PRO A 433 -3.34 34.83 -17.59
C PRO A 433 -3.42 33.32 -17.33
N ASN A 434 -4.61 32.74 -17.51
CA ASN A 434 -5.00 31.36 -17.17
C ASN A 434 -5.48 31.05 -15.73
N TYR A 435 -5.84 32.03 -14.90
CA TYR A 435 -6.56 31.75 -13.65
C TYR A 435 -8.00 31.27 -13.93
N LEU A 436 -8.41 30.18 -13.26
CA LEU A 436 -9.76 29.63 -13.35
C LEU A 436 -10.45 29.70 -11.98
N THR A 437 -11.74 30.03 -11.98
CA THR A 437 -12.60 30.01 -10.81
C THR A 437 -12.74 28.60 -10.22
N SER A 438 -13.24 28.49 -8.99
CA SER A 438 -13.47 27.18 -8.36
C SER A 438 -14.51 26.34 -9.11
N ALA A 439 -15.47 26.97 -9.79
CA ALA A 439 -16.47 26.28 -10.63
C ALA A 439 -15.88 25.76 -11.95
N GLU A 440 -14.94 26.48 -12.56
CA GLU A 440 -14.18 26.01 -13.72
C GLU A 440 -13.13 24.94 -13.37
N ARG A 441 -12.70 24.88 -12.10
CA ARG A 441 -11.85 23.80 -11.57
C ARG A 441 -12.65 22.55 -11.19
N TYR A 442 -13.84 22.74 -10.60
CA TYR A 442 -14.69 21.66 -10.10
C TYR A 442 -16.17 22.00 -10.37
N ALA A 443 -16.75 21.38 -11.40
CA ALA A 443 -18.17 21.53 -11.70
C ALA A 443 -19.02 20.86 -10.61
N LYS A 444 -20.12 21.50 -10.19
CA LYS A 444 -21.08 20.90 -9.24
C LYS A 444 -21.66 19.60 -9.82
N ASN A 445 -21.59 18.53 -9.04
CA ASN A 445 -22.39 17.30 -9.16
C ASN A 445 -22.25 16.48 -10.46
N GLY A 446 -21.17 16.63 -11.22
CA GLY A 446 -20.78 15.66 -12.28
C GLY A 446 -21.75 15.51 -13.47
N LYS A 447 -22.69 16.45 -13.64
CA LYS A 447 -23.60 16.54 -14.80
C LYS A 447 -23.28 17.84 -15.56
N GLY A 448 -23.38 17.82 -16.89
CA GLY A 448 -22.91 18.89 -17.79
C GLY A 448 -23.50 20.28 -17.49
N SER A 449 -22.94 21.39 -17.98
CA SER A 449 -22.32 21.63 -19.31
C SER A 449 -21.18 22.68 -19.18
N THR A 450 -20.35 23.05 -20.17
CA THR A 450 -20.60 23.41 -21.57
C THR A 450 -19.48 22.98 -22.53
N LEU A 451 -19.78 22.99 -23.84
CA LEU A 451 -18.74 23.04 -24.89
C LEU A 451 -17.90 24.31 -24.70
N SER A 452 -16.58 24.19 -24.82
CA SER A 452 -15.71 25.37 -24.80
C SER A 452 -16.00 26.23 -26.04
N THR A 453 -16.27 27.52 -25.84
CA THR A 453 -16.40 28.50 -26.92
C THR A 453 -15.04 28.98 -27.45
N SER A 454 -13.93 28.36 -27.02
CA SER A 454 -12.59 28.60 -27.56
C SER A 454 -12.52 28.23 -29.04
N LYS A 455 -11.96 29.11 -29.88
CA LYS A 455 -11.59 28.80 -31.29
C LYS A 455 -10.46 27.75 -31.44
N VAL A 456 -10.00 27.18 -30.34
CA VAL A 456 -8.92 26.19 -30.25
C VAL A 456 -9.43 24.80 -30.64
N MET A 457 -8.68 24.06 -31.46
CA MET A 457 -9.07 22.71 -31.90
C MET A 457 -9.25 21.76 -30.70
N VAL A 458 -10.23 20.85 -30.80
CA VAL A 458 -10.40 19.76 -29.84
C VAL A 458 -9.11 18.93 -29.75
N GLY A 459 -8.59 18.74 -28.55
CA GLY A 459 -7.34 18.09 -28.22
C GLY A 459 -6.15 19.04 -28.00
N GLU A 460 -6.21 20.28 -28.48
CA GLU A 460 -5.13 21.25 -28.23
C GLU A 460 -5.16 21.82 -26.80
N ALA A 461 -4.06 22.48 -26.42
CA ALA A 461 -3.97 23.18 -25.16
C ALA A 461 -4.77 24.49 -25.19
N ASP A 462 -5.73 24.64 -24.28
CA ASP A 462 -6.55 25.84 -24.10
C ASP A 462 -6.35 26.39 -22.68
N LYS A 463 -6.18 27.71 -22.57
CA LYS A 463 -5.87 28.42 -21.31
C LYS A 463 -4.77 27.74 -20.47
N GLY A 464 -3.70 27.31 -21.11
CA GLY A 464 -2.57 26.62 -20.47
C GLY A 464 -2.88 25.21 -19.92
N ARG A 465 -4.04 24.64 -20.24
CA ARG A 465 -4.43 23.28 -19.86
C ARG A 465 -4.68 22.40 -21.09
N ILE A 466 -4.56 21.09 -20.93
CA ILE A 466 -4.82 20.11 -21.98
C ILE A 466 -5.56 18.90 -21.39
N SER A 467 -6.50 18.30 -22.12
CA SER A 467 -7.18 17.06 -21.73
C SER A 467 -6.38 15.82 -22.16
N ALA A 468 -6.26 14.83 -21.28
CA ALA A 468 -5.58 13.57 -21.60
C ALA A 468 -6.30 12.72 -22.65
N TYR A 469 -7.61 12.91 -22.81
CA TYR A 469 -8.43 12.15 -23.74
C TYR A 469 -9.36 13.05 -24.56
N LEU A 470 -9.68 12.56 -25.75
CA LEU A 470 -10.80 12.98 -26.59
C LEU A 470 -11.94 12.01 -26.30
N ARG A 471 -13.15 12.50 -26.04
CA ARG A 471 -14.36 11.67 -25.90
C ARG A 471 -15.24 11.83 -27.12
N ALA A 472 -15.93 10.79 -27.53
CA ALA A 472 -17.04 10.88 -28.46
C ALA A 472 -18.14 9.90 -28.05
N ASP A 473 -19.27 9.92 -28.74
CA ASP A 473 -20.41 9.07 -28.42
C ASP A 473 -20.08 7.59 -28.66
N LEU A 474 -20.79 6.68 -27.99
CA LEU A 474 -20.50 5.25 -28.10
C LEU A 474 -20.70 4.76 -29.55
N ILE A 475 -19.66 4.14 -30.08
CA ILE A 475 -19.69 3.38 -31.34
C ILE A 475 -19.20 1.96 -31.07
N ASP A 476 -19.53 1.03 -31.96
CA ASP A 476 -19.08 -0.35 -31.86
C ASP A 476 -17.62 -0.53 -32.33
N LYS A 477 -17.08 -1.73 -32.09
CA LYS A 477 -15.69 -2.09 -32.42
C LYS A 477 -15.37 -2.01 -33.91
N LYS A 478 -16.28 -2.42 -34.80
CA LYS A 478 -16.03 -2.43 -36.24
C LYS A 478 -15.93 -0.99 -36.75
N THR A 479 -16.92 -0.16 -36.44
CA THR A 479 -16.93 1.26 -36.79
C THR A 479 -15.72 2.02 -36.25
N ALA A 480 -15.29 1.73 -35.02
CA ALA A 480 -14.09 2.34 -34.43
C ALA A 480 -12.79 1.97 -35.19
N ILE A 481 -12.64 0.71 -35.60
CA ILE A 481 -11.48 0.24 -36.37
C ILE A 481 -11.46 0.84 -37.78
N GLU A 482 -12.61 0.90 -38.44
CA GLU A 482 -12.75 1.49 -39.78
C GLU A 482 -12.38 2.99 -39.77
N LYS A 483 -12.87 3.75 -38.78
CA LYS A 483 -12.49 5.16 -38.61
C LYS A 483 -11.00 5.37 -38.34
N LEU A 484 -10.38 4.53 -37.51
CA LEU A 484 -8.94 4.60 -37.28
C LEU A 484 -8.14 4.32 -38.56
N LYS A 485 -8.55 3.32 -39.36
CA LYS A 485 -7.92 3.02 -40.66
C LYS A 485 -8.08 4.18 -41.66
N ASN A 486 -9.27 4.78 -41.75
CA ASN A 486 -9.52 5.94 -42.62
C ASN A 486 -8.66 7.16 -42.25
N ALA A 487 -8.38 7.36 -40.96
CA ALA A 487 -7.44 8.38 -40.48
C ALA A 487 -5.95 8.04 -40.69
N GLY A 488 -5.64 6.89 -41.33
CA GLY A 488 -4.28 6.45 -41.63
C GLY A 488 -3.58 5.71 -40.48
N PHE A 489 -4.33 5.14 -39.53
CA PHE A 489 -3.77 4.35 -38.43
C PHE A 489 -3.88 2.83 -38.67
N GLU A 490 -2.81 2.13 -38.30
CA GLU A 490 -2.73 0.69 -38.17
C GLU A 490 -3.23 0.26 -36.80
N VAL A 491 -4.16 -0.70 -36.74
CA VAL A 491 -4.65 -1.28 -35.47
C VAL A 491 -3.82 -2.52 -35.14
N LEU A 492 -3.06 -2.44 -34.04
CA LEU A 492 -2.15 -3.49 -33.57
C LEU A 492 -2.88 -4.55 -32.73
N ALA A 493 -3.87 -4.15 -31.94
CA ALA A 493 -4.66 -5.07 -31.11
C ALA A 493 -6.04 -4.52 -30.77
N SER A 494 -6.97 -5.43 -30.46
CA SER A 494 -8.28 -5.11 -29.88
C SER A 494 -8.59 -6.12 -28.78
N VAL A 495 -8.58 -5.66 -27.53
CA VAL A 495 -8.51 -6.47 -26.32
C VAL A 495 -9.72 -6.19 -25.41
N PRO A 496 -10.54 -7.20 -25.06
CA PRO A 496 -11.58 -7.06 -24.05
C PRO A 496 -10.96 -6.96 -22.65
N LEU A 497 -11.44 -6.01 -21.85
CA LEU A 497 -10.93 -5.71 -20.50
C LEU A 497 -11.84 -6.25 -19.38
N ASP A 498 -13.02 -6.78 -19.71
CA ASP A 498 -14.01 -7.26 -18.75
C ASP A 498 -14.53 -8.68 -19.05
N LYS A 499 -15.06 -9.38 -18.03
CA LYS A 499 -15.64 -10.75 -18.16
C LYS A 499 -16.73 -10.78 -19.27
N LYS A 500 -17.46 -9.67 -19.53
CA LYS A 500 -18.54 -9.61 -20.56
C LYS A 500 -18.06 -9.18 -21.96
N LYS A 501 -16.76 -8.91 -22.16
CA LYS A 501 -16.13 -8.51 -23.44
C LYS A 501 -16.76 -7.25 -24.08
N LYS A 502 -17.29 -6.34 -23.27
CA LYS A 502 -17.95 -5.09 -23.71
C LYS A 502 -17.08 -3.85 -23.54
N LEU A 503 -16.18 -3.84 -22.56
CA LEU A 503 -15.16 -2.80 -22.37
C LEU A 503 -13.94 -3.19 -23.21
N ILE A 504 -13.67 -2.49 -24.31
CA ILE A 504 -12.68 -2.90 -25.31
C ILE A 504 -11.62 -1.83 -25.49
N SER A 505 -10.35 -2.19 -25.28
CA SER A 505 -9.21 -1.35 -25.67
C SER A 505 -8.74 -1.69 -27.08
N ILE A 506 -8.53 -0.68 -27.91
CA ILE A 506 -7.98 -0.78 -29.25
C ILE A 506 -6.64 -0.05 -29.24
N VAL A 507 -5.57 -0.77 -29.57
CA VAL A 507 -4.21 -0.23 -29.67
C VAL A 507 -3.92 0.08 -31.13
N PHE A 508 -3.47 1.30 -31.42
CA PHE A 508 -3.18 1.73 -32.78
C PHE A 508 -1.92 2.59 -32.90
N THR A 509 -1.36 2.64 -34.10
CA THR A 509 -0.12 3.34 -34.45
C THR A 509 -0.19 3.90 -35.87
N ASN A 510 0.76 4.73 -36.28
CA ASN A 510 0.99 5.13 -37.67
C ASN A 510 2.51 5.34 -37.89
N ALA A 511 2.92 5.75 -39.09
CA ALA A 511 4.33 5.95 -39.40
C ALA A 511 4.98 7.05 -38.53
N GLU A 512 4.23 8.12 -38.24
CA GLU A 512 4.67 9.26 -37.44
C GLU A 512 4.91 8.88 -35.98
N LEU A 513 4.00 8.12 -35.36
CA LEU A 513 4.18 7.59 -34.00
C LEU A 513 5.37 6.63 -33.93
N LYS A 514 5.58 5.76 -34.94
CA LYS A 514 6.78 4.90 -35.03
C LYS A 514 8.06 5.72 -35.13
N LYS A 515 8.05 6.83 -35.88
CA LYS A 515 9.18 7.76 -36.00
C LYS A 515 9.50 8.45 -34.67
N MET A 516 8.48 8.99 -33.97
CA MET A 516 8.65 9.59 -32.63
C MET A 516 9.21 8.59 -31.61
N ALA A 517 8.70 7.36 -31.65
CA ALA A 517 9.07 6.28 -30.74
C ALA A 517 10.47 5.72 -30.97
N SER A 518 11.04 5.88 -32.17
CA SER A 518 12.38 5.35 -32.52
C SER A 518 13.54 6.17 -31.91
N LYS A 519 13.26 7.11 -31.01
CA LYS A 519 14.25 7.79 -30.17
C LYS A 519 14.53 6.97 -28.91
N THR A 520 15.78 6.97 -28.43
CA THR A 520 16.21 6.22 -27.24
C THR A 520 15.38 6.57 -26.00
N ASN A 521 14.94 5.55 -25.27
CA ASN A 521 14.01 5.59 -24.14
C ASN A 521 12.65 6.27 -24.44
N ARG A 522 12.26 6.48 -25.72
CA ARG A 522 10.97 7.11 -26.09
C ARG A 522 9.91 6.16 -26.65
N GLY A 523 10.24 4.87 -26.79
CA GLY A 523 9.41 3.88 -27.51
C GLY A 523 7.93 3.81 -27.13
N PHE A 524 7.57 4.18 -25.89
CA PHE A 524 6.19 4.14 -25.39
C PHE A 524 5.19 5.02 -26.16
N ILE A 525 5.63 6.12 -26.80
CA ILE A 525 4.74 6.95 -27.62
C ILE A 525 4.29 6.25 -28.92
N GLY A 526 4.91 5.11 -29.28
CA GLY A 526 4.63 4.39 -30.53
C GLY A 526 3.21 3.84 -30.65
N THR A 527 2.39 3.91 -29.59
CA THR A 527 0.97 3.55 -29.64
C THR A 527 0.08 4.55 -28.94
N LEU A 528 -1.10 4.78 -29.52
CA LEU A 528 -2.24 5.42 -28.89
C LEU A 528 -3.34 4.39 -28.61
N ARG A 529 -4.32 4.77 -27.80
CA ARG A 529 -5.39 3.86 -27.34
C ARG A 529 -6.77 4.48 -27.62
N LEU A 530 -7.69 3.65 -28.10
CA LEU A 530 -9.12 3.93 -28.17
C LEU A 530 -9.85 2.93 -27.27
N LEU A 531 -10.52 3.41 -26.23
CA LEU A 531 -11.39 2.63 -25.36
C LEU A 531 -12.85 2.77 -25.82
N ILE A 532 -13.55 1.65 -25.97
CA ILE A 532 -15.00 1.58 -26.10
C ILE A 532 -15.56 1.29 -24.70
N ASP A 533 -16.33 2.23 -24.14
CA ASP A 533 -16.86 2.16 -22.78
C ASP A 533 -18.41 2.28 -22.76
N PRO A 534 -19.12 1.14 -22.85
CA PRO A 534 -20.58 1.12 -22.75
C PRO A 534 -21.13 1.51 -21.38
N LYS A 535 -20.34 1.42 -20.29
CA LYS A 535 -20.78 1.84 -18.95
C LYS A 535 -20.96 3.35 -18.90
N ASN A 536 -20.02 4.09 -19.50
CA ASN A 536 -20.07 5.55 -19.62
C ASN A 536 -20.69 6.05 -20.94
N LYS A 537 -21.25 5.14 -21.76
CA LYS A 537 -21.89 5.44 -23.06
C LYS A 537 -21.03 6.29 -24.01
N GLN A 538 -19.73 6.01 -24.07
CA GLN A 538 -18.77 6.82 -24.86
C GLN A 538 -17.62 5.98 -25.41
N ILE A 539 -16.88 6.56 -26.36
CA ILE A 539 -15.49 6.17 -26.62
C ILE A 539 -14.52 7.16 -25.97
N SER A 540 -13.29 6.71 -25.73
CA SER A 540 -12.16 7.54 -25.26
C SER A 540 -10.95 7.31 -26.15
N ILE A 541 -10.41 8.36 -26.76
CA ILE A 541 -9.18 8.30 -27.57
C ILE A 541 -8.08 9.04 -26.80
N THR A 542 -6.92 8.43 -26.62
CA THR A 542 -5.78 9.11 -25.99
C THR A 542 -5.36 10.32 -26.83
N ASN A 543 -5.24 11.49 -26.19
CA ASN A 543 -4.84 12.70 -26.89
C ASN A 543 -3.34 12.63 -27.26
N PRO A 544 -2.96 12.66 -28.55
CA PRO A 544 -1.57 12.58 -28.97
C PRO A 544 -0.72 13.74 -28.43
N VAL A 545 -1.26 14.96 -28.37
CA VAL A 545 -0.53 16.15 -27.91
C VAL A 545 -0.21 16.05 -26.40
N TYR A 546 -1.15 15.52 -25.61
CA TYR A 546 -0.92 15.21 -24.19
C TYR A 546 0.16 14.15 -24.00
N LEU A 547 -0.01 13.00 -24.65
CA LEU A 547 0.84 11.83 -24.41
C LEU A 547 2.27 12.06 -24.95
N ALA A 548 2.39 12.64 -26.14
CA ALA A 548 3.69 12.95 -26.73
C ALA A 548 4.46 13.96 -25.87
N LYS A 549 3.83 15.00 -25.33
CA LYS A 549 4.54 15.97 -24.47
C LYS A 549 5.02 15.36 -23.16
N ALA A 550 4.25 14.43 -22.58
CA ALA A 550 4.65 13.71 -21.38
C ALA A 550 5.82 12.73 -21.62
N MET A 551 5.78 11.97 -22.72
CA MET A 551 6.74 10.89 -22.98
C MET A 551 7.99 11.36 -23.71
N LEU A 552 7.87 12.30 -24.65
CA LEU A 552 9.01 12.85 -25.38
C LEU A 552 9.74 13.93 -24.57
N GLN A 553 9.06 14.70 -23.73
CA GLN A 553 9.68 15.75 -22.92
C GLN A 553 10.44 16.76 -23.82
N ASN A 554 11.77 16.80 -23.74
CA ASN A 554 12.64 17.63 -24.60
C ASN A 554 12.60 17.22 -26.09
N ASP A 555 12.22 15.97 -26.38
CA ASP A 555 12.10 15.42 -27.73
C ASP A 555 10.77 15.77 -28.43
N PHE A 556 9.89 16.51 -27.77
CA PHE A 556 8.52 16.78 -28.19
C PHE A 556 8.44 17.77 -29.36
N ASP A 557 7.94 17.29 -30.50
CA ASP A 557 7.53 18.12 -31.63
C ASP A 557 6.02 18.38 -31.54
N GLU A 558 5.65 19.64 -31.24
CA GLU A 558 4.24 20.04 -31.11
C GLU A 558 3.50 19.97 -32.45
N LYS A 559 4.17 20.27 -33.57
CA LYS A 559 3.54 20.25 -34.90
C LYS A 559 3.16 18.83 -35.28
N GLN A 560 4.10 17.89 -35.21
CA GLN A 560 3.84 16.49 -35.54
C GLN A 560 2.73 15.89 -34.65
N ALA A 561 2.67 16.26 -33.36
CA ALA A 561 1.61 15.80 -32.47
C ALA A 561 0.23 16.39 -32.83
N LYS A 562 0.17 17.65 -33.30
CA LYS A 562 -1.06 18.28 -33.81
C LYS A 562 -1.49 17.77 -35.17
N ASP A 563 -0.55 17.37 -36.04
CA ASP A 563 -0.86 16.71 -37.32
C ASP A 563 -1.57 15.37 -37.08
N ILE A 564 -1.09 14.57 -36.11
CA ILE A 564 -1.73 13.33 -35.67
C ILE A 564 -3.12 13.60 -35.05
N LEU A 565 -3.25 14.65 -34.22
CA LEU A 565 -4.53 15.07 -33.66
C LEU A 565 -5.55 15.43 -34.75
N SER A 566 -5.12 16.20 -35.75
CA SER A 566 -5.97 16.66 -36.85
C SER A 566 -6.53 15.48 -37.66
N LYS A 567 -5.71 14.44 -37.92
CA LYS A 567 -6.16 13.19 -38.56
C LYS A 567 -7.25 12.49 -37.74
N LEU A 568 -7.11 12.43 -36.42
CA LEU A 568 -8.14 11.85 -35.53
C LEU A 568 -9.43 12.70 -35.52
N ILE A 569 -9.34 14.02 -35.32
CA ILE A 569 -10.52 14.88 -35.24
C ILE A 569 -11.33 14.87 -36.55
N LYS A 570 -10.67 14.74 -37.72
CA LYS A 570 -11.35 14.60 -39.02
C LYS A 570 -12.29 13.39 -39.07
N GLU A 571 -11.85 12.22 -38.60
CA GLU A 571 -12.68 11.01 -38.59
C GLU A 571 -13.64 10.93 -37.39
N PHE A 572 -13.36 11.69 -36.33
CA PHE A 572 -14.19 11.79 -35.13
C PHE A 572 -14.72 13.23 -34.92
N PRO A 573 -15.55 13.78 -35.84
CA PRO A 573 -15.94 15.19 -35.82
C PRO A 573 -16.82 15.59 -34.62
N LYS A 574 -17.42 14.63 -33.92
CA LYS A 574 -18.15 14.83 -32.65
C LYS A 574 -17.27 14.65 -31.41
N ALA A 575 -15.94 14.59 -31.59
CA ALA A 575 -15.01 14.53 -30.48
C ALA A 575 -15.06 15.80 -29.62
N ARG A 576 -14.87 15.64 -28.32
CA ARG A 576 -14.84 16.71 -27.31
C ARG A 576 -13.70 16.45 -26.33
N ASN A 577 -13.12 17.52 -25.79
CA ASN A 577 -12.10 17.42 -24.75
C ASN A 577 -12.69 16.74 -23.51
N SER A 578 -11.96 15.79 -22.92
CA SER A 578 -12.37 15.20 -21.65
C SER A 578 -12.15 16.17 -20.48
N MET A 579 -12.73 15.84 -19.33
CA MET A 579 -12.49 16.56 -18.07
C MET A 579 -11.15 16.19 -17.42
N ASP A 580 -10.42 15.21 -17.99
CA ASP A 580 -9.11 14.75 -17.52
C ASP A 580 -8.01 15.79 -17.85
N LYS A 581 -8.15 17.03 -17.37
CA LYS A 581 -7.34 18.18 -17.76
C LYS A 581 -6.18 18.42 -16.81
N VAL A 582 -4.96 18.56 -17.32
CA VAL A 582 -3.76 18.97 -16.56
C VAL A 582 -3.21 20.32 -17.03
N LYS A 583 -2.23 20.88 -16.33
CA LYS A 583 -1.44 22.03 -16.83
C LYS A 583 -0.49 21.57 -17.94
N TYR A 584 -0.58 22.17 -19.12
CA TYR A 584 0.20 21.80 -20.31
C TYR A 584 1.72 21.93 -20.09
N SER A 585 2.14 22.96 -19.34
CA SER A 585 3.54 23.22 -19.01
C SER A 585 4.17 22.22 -18.04
N LEU A 586 3.38 21.46 -17.28
CA LEU A 586 3.91 20.47 -16.33
C LEU A 586 4.18 19.10 -16.96
N LEU A 587 3.70 18.84 -18.18
CA LEU A 587 3.81 17.52 -18.80
C LEU A 587 5.24 16.99 -18.98
N PRO A 588 6.25 17.79 -19.42
CA PRO A 588 7.62 17.30 -19.55
C PRO A 588 8.23 16.83 -18.22
N ASN A 589 7.79 17.40 -17.09
CA ASN A 589 8.23 17.03 -15.75
C ASN A 589 7.05 16.48 -14.93
N TYR A 590 6.17 15.70 -15.57
CA TYR A 590 5.00 15.15 -14.89
C TYR A 590 5.44 14.22 -13.76
N GLN A 591 4.80 14.39 -12.61
CA GLN A 591 4.96 13.59 -11.40
C GLN A 591 3.58 13.58 -10.72
N PHE A 592 3.11 12.44 -10.25
CA PHE A 592 1.78 12.36 -9.63
C PHE A 592 1.72 13.15 -8.32
N MET A 593 2.69 12.87 -7.44
CA MET A 593 2.91 13.54 -6.16
C MET A 593 4.41 13.75 -5.97
N LYS A 594 4.79 14.77 -5.18
CA LYS A 594 6.19 15.04 -4.84
C LYS A 594 6.84 13.77 -4.24
N GLY A 595 7.91 13.30 -4.87
CA GLY A 595 8.66 12.10 -4.45
C GLY A 595 8.21 10.80 -5.11
N MET A 596 7.26 10.84 -6.05
CA MET A 596 6.92 9.70 -6.91
C MET A 596 7.77 9.67 -8.20
N PRO A 597 7.81 8.56 -8.93
CA PRO A 597 8.62 8.42 -10.14
C PRO A 597 8.24 9.41 -11.27
N PHE A 598 9.24 9.82 -12.04
CA PHE A 598 9.13 10.53 -13.31
C PHE A 598 9.22 9.54 -14.50
N TYR A 599 8.96 10.02 -15.72
CA TYR A 599 9.09 9.22 -16.95
C TYR A 599 10.43 8.47 -17.09
N LYS A 600 11.52 9.10 -16.65
CA LYS A 600 12.89 8.59 -16.76
C LYS A 600 13.22 7.49 -15.74
N ASP A 601 12.44 7.38 -14.66
CA ASP A 601 12.67 6.45 -13.56
C ASP A 601 12.02 5.10 -13.89
N MET A 602 12.33 4.56 -15.08
CA MET A 602 11.72 3.35 -15.63
C MET A 602 12.17 2.08 -14.88
N GLU A 603 11.26 1.14 -14.74
CA GLU A 603 11.54 -0.15 -14.10
C GLU A 603 12.04 -1.18 -15.13
N VAL A 604 13.10 -1.91 -14.81
CA VAL A 604 13.70 -2.91 -15.72
C VAL A 604 13.25 -4.31 -15.29
N VAL A 605 12.23 -4.82 -16.00
CA VAL A 605 11.57 -6.08 -15.64
C VAL A 605 12.29 -7.33 -16.13
N ALA A 606 13.22 -7.21 -17.08
CA ALA A 606 14.12 -8.28 -17.50
C ALA A 606 15.35 -7.72 -18.26
N ARG A 607 16.44 -8.50 -18.31
CA ARG A 607 17.66 -8.22 -19.07
C ARG A 607 18.12 -9.43 -19.86
N GLY A 608 18.84 -9.20 -20.96
CA GLY A 608 19.47 -10.21 -21.80
C GLY A 608 19.26 -9.97 -23.30
N ASP A 609 20.11 -10.56 -24.13
CA ASP A 609 20.03 -10.43 -25.59
C ASP A 609 18.94 -11.32 -26.21
N ASP A 610 18.53 -12.37 -25.50
CA ASP A 610 17.53 -13.36 -25.89
C ASP A 610 16.08 -12.97 -25.53
N LEU A 611 15.84 -11.73 -25.07
CA LEU A 611 14.51 -11.29 -24.58
C LEU A 611 13.40 -11.50 -25.62
N LEU A 612 13.66 -11.25 -26.90
CA LEU A 612 12.69 -11.48 -27.97
C LEU A 612 12.44 -12.98 -28.25
N ASP A 613 13.42 -13.85 -28.00
CA ASP A 613 13.27 -15.30 -28.14
C ASP A 613 12.50 -15.91 -26.97
N LYS A 614 12.70 -15.40 -25.75
CA LYS A 614 11.88 -15.74 -24.56
C LYS A 614 10.38 -15.50 -24.79
N LEU A 615 10.00 -14.49 -25.60
CA LEU A 615 8.60 -14.25 -26.00
C LEU A 615 8.03 -15.28 -26.98
N LYS A 616 8.88 -15.93 -27.80
CA LYS A 616 8.44 -16.93 -28.79
C LYS A 616 7.97 -18.23 -28.12
N LYS A 617 8.43 -18.53 -26.90
CA LYS A 617 8.03 -19.69 -26.10
C LYS A 617 6.50 -19.75 -25.94
N LYS A 618 5.88 -20.93 -26.14
CA LYS A 618 4.42 -21.14 -26.18
C LYS A 618 3.67 -20.64 -24.93
N LYS A 619 4.31 -20.69 -23.75
CA LYS A 619 3.78 -20.16 -22.46
C LYS A 619 3.67 -18.62 -22.48
N ASN A 620 4.64 -17.94 -23.08
CA ASN A 620 4.78 -16.48 -23.03
C ASN A 620 4.12 -15.79 -24.24
N LYS A 621 4.08 -16.44 -25.41
CA LYS A 621 3.35 -15.96 -26.59
C LYS A 621 1.86 -15.67 -26.30
N LYS A 622 1.22 -16.40 -25.38
CA LYS A 622 -0.17 -16.14 -24.94
C LYS A 622 -0.35 -14.87 -24.08
N LYS A 623 0.73 -14.33 -23.51
CA LYS A 623 0.75 -13.11 -22.68
C LYS A 623 0.95 -11.86 -23.54
N VAL A 624 1.62 -11.96 -24.69
CA VAL A 624 1.82 -10.86 -25.63
C VAL A 624 0.58 -10.67 -26.50
N LEU A 625 0.04 -9.45 -26.52
CA LEU A 625 -1.20 -9.07 -27.21
C LEU A 625 -0.96 -8.14 -28.41
N PHE A 626 0.17 -7.43 -28.46
CA PHE A 626 0.70 -6.83 -29.68
C PHE A 626 2.23 -6.76 -29.63
N GLN A 627 2.85 -6.58 -30.80
CA GLN A 627 4.26 -6.27 -30.96
C GLN A 627 4.41 -5.19 -32.05
N LEU A 628 5.25 -4.19 -31.77
CA LEU A 628 5.55 -3.06 -32.65
C LEU A 628 7.08 -2.91 -32.74
N LYS A 629 7.65 -3.24 -33.90
CA LYS A 629 9.07 -2.99 -34.18
C LYS A 629 9.29 -1.53 -34.56
N LEU A 630 10.32 -0.91 -34.00
CA LEU A 630 10.72 0.48 -34.22
C LEU A 630 11.94 0.56 -35.14
N ALA A 631 12.20 1.73 -35.72
CA ALA A 631 13.25 1.91 -36.73
C ALA A 631 14.67 1.81 -36.13
N ASN A 632 14.82 2.09 -34.84
CA ASN A 632 16.08 1.94 -34.09
C ASN A 632 16.35 0.48 -33.65
N GLY A 633 15.56 -0.50 -34.11
CA GLY A 633 15.69 -1.92 -33.74
C GLY A 633 14.91 -2.31 -32.48
N SER A 634 14.60 -1.36 -31.61
CA SER A 634 13.79 -1.56 -30.40
C SER A 634 12.39 -2.08 -30.72
N THR A 635 11.76 -2.72 -29.74
CA THR A 635 10.43 -3.33 -29.90
C THR A 635 9.53 -2.98 -28.72
N LEU A 636 8.39 -2.34 -28.99
CA LEU A 636 7.33 -2.12 -28.00
C LEU A 636 6.33 -3.29 -28.07
N ILE A 637 6.11 -3.98 -26.96
CA ILE A 637 5.07 -5.01 -26.82
C ILE A 637 3.96 -4.54 -25.89
N GLY A 638 2.76 -5.09 -26.07
CA GLY A 638 1.67 -4.98 -25.09
C GLY A 638 1.40 -6.33 -24.46
N VAL A 639 1.40 -6.40 -23.12
CA VAL A 639 1.19 -7.64 -22.38
C VAL A 639 -0.14 -7.68 -21.63
N LYS A 640 -0.66 -8.89 -21.48
CA LYS A 640 -1.80 -9.21 -20.64
C LYS A 640 -1.33 -9.40 -19.20
N LEU A 641 -1.74 -8.50 -18.32
CA LEU A 641 -1.60 -8.66 -16.86
C LEU A 641 -2.45 -9.84 -16.35
N SER A 642 -2.16 -10.33 -15.14
CA SER A 642 -2.94 -11.40 -14.52
C SER A 642 -4.40 -11.02 -14.30
N LYS A 643 -5.25 -12.02 -14.02
CA LYS A 643 -6.67 -11.78 -13.72
C LYS A 643 -6.86 -10.84 -12.52
N ARG A 644 -6.00 -10.92 -11.51
CA ARG A 644 -6.11 -10.10 -10.30
C ARG A 644 -5.66 -8.67 -10.59
N THR A 645 -4.43 -8.51 -11.10
CA THR A 645 -3.87 -7.19 -11.43
C THR A 645 -4.78 -6.41 -12.39
N SER A 646 -5.22 -7.00 -13.51
CA SER A 646 -5.99 -6.30 -14.56
C SER A 646 -7.36 -5.74 -14.14
N LYS A 647 -7.88 -6.08 -12.96
CA LYS A 647 -9.19 -5.62 -12.47
C LYS A 647 -9.19 -4.21 -11.89
N PHE A 648 -8.03 -3.58 -11.65
CA PHE A 648 -7.95 -2.27 -10.97
C PHE A 648 -8.84 -1.14 -11.56
N PRO A 649 -9.15 -1.06 -12.88
CA PRO A 649 -10.10 -0.07 -13.41
C PRO A 649 -11.54 -0.23 -12.88
N LYS A 650 -11.87 -1.34 -12.22
CA LYS A 650 -13.14 -1.47 -11.48
C LYS A 650 -13.13 -0.64 -10.19
N ARG A 651 -11.98 -0.51 -9.51
CA ARG A 651 -11.81 0.26 -8.28
C ARG A 651 -11.75 1.77 -8.57
N ILE A 652 -10.92 2.19 -9.55
CA ILE A 652 -10.65 3.61 -9.86
C ILE A 652 -11.41 4.19 -11.07
N GLY A 653 -12.38 3.45 -11.62
CA GLY A 653 -13.19 3.90 -12.76
C GLY A 653 -12.73 3.37 -14.13
N THR A 654 -13.69 3.03 -14.99
CA THR A 654 -13.43 2.35 -16.28
C THR A 654 -13.11 3.32 -17.42
N ASN A 655 -13.37 4.62 -17.25
CA ASN A 655 -13.30 5.64 -18.29
C ASN A 655 -11.92 5.78 -18.96
N ASN A 656 -10.84 5.40 -18.28
CA ASN A 656 -9.46 5.45 -18.81
C ASN A 656 -8.81 4.05 -18.89
N ALA A 657 -9.61 2.97 -18.83
CA ALA A 657 -9.13 1.58 -18.82
C ALA A 657 -8.29 1.17 -20.05
N GLY A 658 -8.33 1.95 -21.14
CA GLY A 658 -7.64 1.69 -22.41
C GLY A 658 -6.11 1.68 -22.34
N MET A 659 -5.51 2.05 -21.20
CA MET A 659 -4.06 1.86 -20.95
C MET A 659 -3.63 0.38 -21.02
N LEU A 660 -4.55 -0.56 -20.81
CA LEU A 660 -4.31 -1.99 -21.05
C LEU A 660 -4.52 -2.35 -22.54
N PRO A 661 -3.78 -3.32 -23.11
CA PRO A 661 -2.69 -4.11 -22.53
C PRO A 661 -1.45 -3.28 -22.16
N TYR A 662 -0.77 -3.69 -21.10
CA TYR A 662 0.29 -2.91 -20.47
C TYR A 662 1.55 -2.88 -21.35
N PRO A 663 2.16 -1.71 -21.63
CA PRO A 663 3.28 -1.63 -22.55
C PRO A 663 4.62 -2.00 -21.90
N ILE A 664 5.47 -2.74 -22.63
CA ILE A 664 6.88 -3.00 -22.30
C ILE A 664 7.73 -2.61 -23.51
N LEU A 665 8.77 -1.81 -23.29
CA LEU A 665 9.76 -1.44 -24.31
C LEU A 665 11.00 -2.33 -24.17
N ILE A 666 11.34 -3.05 -25.23
CA ILE A 666 12.58 -3.84 -25.33
C ILE A 666 13.57 -3.03 -26.15
N GLU A 667 14.65 -2.59 -25.52
CA GLU A 667 15.67 -1.70 -26.08
C GLU A 667 17.02 -1.97 -25.40
N ASN A 668 18.11 -2.07 -26.17
CA ASN A 668 19.48 -2.23 -25.68
C ASN A 668 19.67 -3.37 -24.65
N GLY A 669 19.08 -4.54 -24.89
CA GLY A 669 19.17 -5.71 -24.00
C GLY A 669 18.35 -5.61 -22.70
N GLU A 670 17.55 -4.55 -22.53
CA GLU A 670 16.67 -4.36 -21.37
C GLU A 670 15.19 -4.37 -21.78
N ALA A 671 14.35 -5.06 -21.01
CA ALA A 671 12.90 -4.91 -21.07
C ALA A 671 12.46 -3.93 -19.99
N LYS A 672 11.99 -2.75 -20.41
CA LYS A 672 11.62 -1.63 -19.54
C LYS A 672 10.12 -1.43 -19.52
N ILE A 673 9.59 -1.01 -18.38
CA ILE A 673 8.28 -0.39 -18.28
C ILE A 673 8.41 1.02 -17.72
N MET A 674 7.53 1.93 -18.12
CA MET A 674 7.28 3.11 -17.29
C MET A 674 6.85 2.63 -15.91
N GLU A 675 7.42 3.23 -14.86
CA GLU A 675 7.10 2.83 -13.49
C GLU A 675 5.58 2.93 -13.28
N PRO A 676 4.93 1.92 -12.67
CA PRO A 676 3.47 1.87 -12.70
C PRO A 676 2.76 3.01 -11.95
N LYS A 677 3.30 3.55 -10.84
CA LYS A 677 2.72 4.74 -10.19
C LYS A 677 2.74 5.93 -11.15
N TYR A 678 3.80 6.13 -11.92
CA TYR A 678 3.86 7.14 -12.99
C TYR A 678 2.88 6.84 -14.13
N TYR A 679 2.85 5.62 -14.68
CA TYR A 679 1.99 5.32 -15.83
C TYR A 679 0.49 5.36 -15.49
N LEU A 680 0.10 4.80 -14.35
CA LEU A 680 -1.29 4.78 -13.90
C LEU A 680 -1.83 6.21 -13.69
N SER A 681 -1.05 7.07 -13.03
CA SER A 681 -1.41 8.48 -12.80
C SER A 681 -1.39 9.32 -14.09
N LEU A 682 -0.44 9.10 -15.00
CA LEU A 682 -0.44 9.77 -16.30
C LEU A 682 -1.68 9.39 -17.13
N MET A 683 -2.12 8.13 -17.06
CA MET A 683 -3.31 7.66 -17.76
C MET A 683 -4.63 7.99 -17.01
N TYR A 684 -4.57 8.23 -15.70
CA TYR A 684 -5.67 8.73 -14.87
C TYR A 684 -5.27 10.04 -14.18
N PRO A 685 -5.16 11.18 -14.89
CA PRO A 685 -4.62 12.42 -14.32
C PRO A 685 -5.57 13.13 -13.35
N GLN A 686 -6.74 12.56 -13.07
CA GLN A 686 -7.67 12.99 -12.02
C GLN A 686 -7.73 12.03 -10.83
N LEU A 687 -6.92 10.95 -10.86
CA LEU A 687 -6.81 9.99 -9.77
C LEU A 687 -6.42 10.74 -8.49
N THR A 688 -7.23 10.63 -7.46
CA THR A 688 -6.92 11.19 -6.15
C THR A 688 -5.96 10.27 -5.39
N MET A 689 -5.33 10.78 -4.33
CA MET A 689 -4.55 9.91 -3.44
C MET A 689 -5.43 8.85 -2.77
N GLU A 690 -6.69 9.17 -2.45
CA GLU A 690 -7.62 8.21 -1.85
C GLU A 690 -7.91 7.05 -2.81
N GLU A 691 -8.27 7.35 -4.06
CA GLU A 691 -8.44 6.33 -5.10
C GLU A 691 -7.15 5.57 -5.40
N PHE A 692 -5.98 6.23 -5.41
CA PHE A 692 -4.68 5.56 -5.58
C PHE A 692 -4.42 4.57 -4.43
N MET A 693 -4.75 4.91 -3.19
CA MET A 693 -4.59 4.00 -2.05
C MET A 693 -5.48 2.74 -2.18
N THR A 694 -6.64 2.82 -2.84
CA THR A 694 -7.47 1.62 -3.14
C THR A 694 -6.81 0.65 -4.14
N ILE A 695 -5.71 1.06 -4.78
CA ILE A 695 -4.93 0.24 -5.72
C ILE A 695 -3.44 0.24 -5.36
N ALA A 696 -3.07 0.51 -4.09
CA ALA A 696 -1.67 0.65 -3.67
C ALA A 696 -0.80 -0.59 -3.99
N THR A 697 -1.40 -1.77 -4.01
CA THR A 697 -0.76 -3.06 -4.32
C THR A 697 -0.59 -3.34 -5.82
N VAL A 698 -1.32 -2.62 -6.68
CA VAL A 698 -1.37 -2.84 -8.13
C VAL A 698 -0.04 -2.49 -8.83
N PRO A 699 0.68 -1.40 -8.48
CA PRO A 699 2.02 -1.13 -9.02
C PRO A 699 2.99 -2.30 -8.91
N GLY A 700 3.19 -2.87 -7.72
CA GLY A 700 4.10 -4.02 -7.52
C GLY A 700 3.64 -5.26 -8.28
N ALA A 701 2.32 -5.51 -8.33
CA ALA A 701 1.76 -6.61 -9.11
C ALA A 701 1.96 -6.45 -10.63
N ILE A 702 1.94 -5.23 -11.16
CA ILE A 702 2.27 -4.94 -12.57
C ILE A 702 3.73 -5.28 -12.88
N ILE A 703 4.67 -4.88 -12.02
CA ILE A 703 6.11 -5.19 -12.19
C ILE A 703 6.31 -6.71 -12.26
N LYS A 704 5.74 -7.44 -11.29
CA LYS A 704 5.78 -8.91 -11.22
C LYS A 704 5.16 -9.57 -12.45
N ASP A 705 3.98 -9.13 -12.88
CA ASP A 705 3.31 -9.65 -14.10
C ASP A 705 4.14 -9.43 -15.36
N CYS A 706 4.74 -8.24 -15.53
CA CYS A 706 5.59 -7.92 -16.67
C CYS A 706 6.90 -8.72 -16.67
N ALA A 707 7.55 -8.90 -15.53
CA ALA A 707 8.74 -9.75 -15.40
C ALA A 707 8.43 -11.23 -15.72
N LYS A 708 7.25 -11.72 -15.29
CA LYS A 708 6.77 -13.10 -15.58
C LYS A 708 6.52 -13.35 -17.08
N VAL A 709 6.63 -12.35 -17.97
CA VAL A 709 6.58 -12.54 -19.44
C VAL A 709 7.91 -13.04 -20.02
N PHE A 710 9.03 -12.78 -19.34
CA PHE A 710 10.39 -13.13 -19.80
C PHE A 710 11.02 -14.34 -19.07
N ARG A 711 10.23 -15.03 -18.24
CA ARG A 711 10.57 -16.35 -17.67
C ARG A 711 10.01 -17.45 -18.58
#